data_AF-A0A8T0PA62-F1
#
_entry.id   AF-A0A8T0PA62-F1
#
_cell.length_a   1.000
_cell.length_b   1.000
_cell.length_c   1.000
_cell.angle_alpha   90.00
_cell.angle_beta   90.00
_cell.angle_gamma   90.00
#
_symmetry.space_group_name_H-M   'P 1'
#
loop_
_entity.id
_entity.type
_entity.pdbx_description
1 polymer ?
#
loop_
_entity_poly.entity_id
_entity_poly.type
_entity_poly.pdbx_seq_one_letter_code
_entity_poly.pdbx_strand_id
1 'polypeptide(L)'
;MLPQKRGVDAGEVQDLHNKAPRPAAPAPAQDHHKEDPAHMAARAPEIDEDLHSRQLAVYGRETMKRLFGSNVLVSGLQGLGAEIAKNLVLAGVKSVTLHDDGKVDLWDLSSNFFLSEKDIGLNRAQACVPKLQELNNAVIISTITGDLTKEQLSNFQAVVFTDISIEKAVEFDDYCHSHQPPIAFIKSEVRGLFGSVFCDFGPEFTVLDVDGEEPHTGIVASISNDNPALVSCVDDERLEFQDGDLVIFSEVHGMTELNDGKPRKIKSARPYSFTLEEDTTSYGTYIRGGIVTQVKPPKVLKFKTLKEAIKEPGEFLMSDFSKFDRPLLLHLAFQALDKFRTELLRFPIAGSAEDAQKLIDFAISINESLGESKLEEIDKKLLQHFASGSRAILNPMAAMFGGIVGQEVVKACSGKFHPLYQFFYFDSVESLPIEPLEASDLKPENSRYDAQISVFGTKLQKKLEQSKIFMVGSGALGCEFLKNLALMGISCSENGKLTVTDDDVIEKSNLSRQFLFRDWNIGQPKSTVAATAAMAINPKLHVEALQNRASPETENVFNDAFWESLDAVVNALDNVTARMYIDSRCVYFQKPLLESGTLGAKCNTQMVIPHLTENYGASRDPPEKQAPMCTVHSFPHNIDHCLTWARSEFEGLLEKTPTEVNVFLSNPSGYATAARTAGDAQARDQLERVIECLDRDKCDTFQDCITWARLKFEDYFANRVKQLTFTFPEDAMTSSGRRHLEYPYLIGPKTQRS
;
A
#
# COMPACT_ATOMS: atom_id res chain seq x y z
N MET A 1 0.57 40.53 55.41
CA MET A 1 -0.25 40.52 56.64
C MET A 1 -1.05 39.23 56.66
N LEU A 2 -0.83 38.41 57.69
CA LEU A 2 -1.55 37.17 58.03
C LEU A 2 -2.97 37.49 58.56
N PRO A 3 -3.88 36.49 58.66
CA PRO A 3 -3.95 35.63 59.87
C PRO A 3 -3.88 34.12 59.52
N GLN A 4 -2.94 33.34 60.07
CA GLN A 4 -3.02 32.53 61.32
C GLN A 4 -4.03 31.36 61.25
N LYS A 5 -3.64 30.10 60.97
CA LYS A 5 -2.99 29.06 61.82
C LYS A 5 -3.71 28.73 63.15
N ARG A 6 -4.10 27.45 63.29
CA ARG A 6 -3.96 26.52 64.46
C ARG A 6 -4.27 25.10 63.91
N GLY A 7 -3.58 24.01 64.21
CA GLY A 7 -2.46 23.71 65.09
C GLY A 7 -1.92 22.30 64.74
N VAL A 8 -0.70 22.04 65.16
CA VAL A 8 0.18 20.90 64.83
C VAL A 8 -0.14 19.72 65.75
N ASP A 9 0.06 18.48 65.29
CA ASP A 9 0.91 17.55 66.04
C ASP A 9 1.52 16.48 65.14
N ALA A 10 2.85 16.37 65.23
CA ALA A 10 3.65 15.30 64.66
C ALA A 10 4.09 14.42 65.82
N GLY A 11 3.71 13.16 65.80
CA GLY A 11 4.11 12.15 66.77
C GLY A 11 4.05 10.77 66.16
N GLU A 12 5.23 10.14 66.12
CA GLU A 12 5.48 8.69 66.12
C GLU A 12 5.43 7.91 64.80
N VAL A 13 6.65 7.63 64.36
CA VAL A 13 7.11 6.52 63.52
C VAL A 13 6.79 5.19 64.19
N GLN A 14 6.10 4.28 63.49
CA GLN A 14 6.39 2.84 63.33
C GLN A 14 5.11 2.04 63.00
N ASP A 15 5.31 0.98 62.22
CA ASP A 15 4.36 -0.07 61.84
C ASP A 15 3.25 0.29 60.84
N LEU A 16 3.43 -0.21 59.60
CA LEU A 16 2.40 -0.96 58.84
C LEU A 16 3.01 -1.51 57.53
N HIS A 17 4.05 -2.35 57.64
CA HIS A 17 4.29 -3.40 56.66
C HIS A 17 3.46 -4.62 57.08
N ASN A 18 2.20 -4.67 56.63
CA ASN A 18 1.41 -5.89 56.40
C ASN A 18 -0.07 -5.52 56.21
N LYS A 19 -0.47 -5.22 54.97
CA LYS A 19 -1.85 -5.48 54.52
C LYS A 19 -1.80 -6.01 53.09
N ALA A 20 -2.19 -7.28 52.95
CA ALA A 20 -2.36 -7.97 51.66
C ALA A 20 -3.41 -7.25 50.78
N PRO A 21 -3.29 -7.31 49.45
CA PRO A 21 -4.30 -6.77 48.54
C PRO A 21 -5.60 -7.59 48.63
N ARG A 22 -6.76 -6.92 48.56
CA ARG A 22 -8.07 -7.56 48.47
C ARG A 22 -8.22 -8.29 47.11
N PRO A 23 -8.85 -9.47 47.06
CA PRO A 23 -9.04 -10.18 45.81
C PRO A 23 -10.08 -9.47 44.93
N ALA A 24 -9.78 -9.38 43.64
CA ALA A 24 -10.67 -8.88 42.60
C ALA A 24 -11.91 -9.78 42.46
N ALA A 25 -13.05 -9.18 42.10
CA ALA A 25 -14.30 -9.88 41.83
C ALA A 25 -14.14 -10.85 40.63
N PRO A 26 -14.81 -12.03 40.64
CA PRO A 26 -14.66 -13.01 39.58
C PRO A 26 -15.38 -12.55 38.30
N ALA A 27 -14.67 -12.65 37.18
CA ALA A 27 -15.22 -12.49 35.83
C ALA A 27 -16.28 -13.56 35.53
N PRO A 28 -17.27 -13.29 34.65
CA PRO A 28 -18.30 -14.26 34.31
C PRO A 28 -17.69 -15.49 33.63
N ALA A 29 -18.15 -16.67 34.05
CA ALA A 29 -17.68 -17.96 33.58
C ALA A 29 -17.93 -18.10 32.06
N GLN A 30 -16.84 -18.20 31.29
CA GLN A 30 -16.89 -18.77 29.94
C GLN A 30 -17.00 -20.29 30.09
N ASP A 31 -18.07 -20.86 29.56
CA ASP A 31 -18.26 -22.29 29.43
C ASP A 31 -17.15 -22.86 28.53
N HIS A 32 -16.10 -23.38 29.14
CA HIS A 32 -15.13 -24.22 28.44
C HIS A 32 -15.72 -25.61 28.22
N HIS A 33 -16.49 -25.74 27.14
CA HIS A 33 -16.56 -27.03 26.47
C HIS A 33 -15.13 -27.40 26.04
N LYS A 34 -14.56 -28.42 26.68
CA LYS A 34 -13.34 -29.09 26.21
C LYS A 34 -13.67 -29.73 24.86
N GLU A 35 -13.42 -29.00 23.79
CA GLU A 35 -13.44 -29.55 22.45
C GLU A 35 -12.23 -30.48 22.25
N ASP A 36 -12.48 -31.59 21.56
CA ASP A 36 -11.55 -32.69 21.29
C ASP A 36 -10.33 -32.19 20.48
N PRO A 37 -9.08 -32.51 20.87
CA PRO A 37 -7.88 -32.11 20.12
C PRO A 37 -7.87 -32.53 18.65
N ALA A 38 -8.63 -33.57 18.29
CA ALA A 38 -8.80 -34.00 16.91
C ALA A 38 -9.61 -33.00 16.05
N HIS A 39 -10.39 -32.12 16.68
CA HIS A 39 -11.24 -31.13 15.99
C HIS A 39 -10.55 -29.78 15.74
N MET A 40 -9.41 -29.49 16.40
CA MET A 40 -8.60 -28.27 16.13
C MET A 40 -7.75 -28.39 14.85
N ALA A 41 -7.50 -29.59 14.34
CA ALA A 41 -6.65 -29.82 13.17
C ALA A 41 -7.33 -29.53 11.81
N ALA A 42 -8.60 -29.09 11.81
CA ALA A 42 -9.42 -28.94 10.59
C ALA A 42 -10.12 -27.57 10.42
N ARG A 43 -9.79 -26.56 11.24
CA ARG A 43 -10.22 -25.18 10.96
C ARG A 43 -9.11 -24.46 10.20
N ALA A 44 -9.41 -24.00 8.99
CA ALA A 44 -8.56 -23.05 8.30
C ALA A 44 -8.29 -21.86 9.23
N PRO A 45 -7.05 -21.31 9.27
CA PRO A 45 -6.76 -20.15 10.10
C PRO A 45 -7.74 -19.03 9.73
N GLU A 46 -8.51 -18.58 10.72
CA GLU A 46 -9.44 -17.48 10.56
C GLU A 46 -8.63 -16.20 10.36
N ILE A 47 -8.96 -15.42 9.33
CA ILE A 47 -8.20 -14.21 9.00
C ILE A 47 -8.46 -13.17 10.10
N ASP A 48 -7.41 -12.62 10.70
CA ASP A 48 -7.51 -11.46 11.58
C ASP A 48 -7.89 -10.22 10.76
N GLU A 49 -9.19 -9.96 10.62
CA GLU A 49 -9.72 -8.87 9.80
C GLU A 49 -9.33 -7.50 10.33
N ASP A 50 -9.07 -7.35 11.63
CA ASP A 50 -8.64 -6.07 12.20
C ASP A 50 -7.21 -5.73 11.75
N LEU A 51 -6.29 -6.70 11.85
CA LEU A 51 -4.89 -6.54 11.44
C LEU A 51 -4.78 -6.33 9.92
N HIS A 52 -5.49 -7.17 9.16
CA HIS A 52 -5.37 -7.22 7.70
C HIS A 52 -6.42 -6.40 6.95
N SER A 53 -7.25 -5.59 7.64
CA SER A 53 -8.36 -4.82 7.04
C SER A 53 -8.00 -4.10 5.74
N ARG A 54 -6.86 -3.38 5.71
CA ARG A 54 -6.42 -2.63 4.52
C ARG A 54 -5.84 -3.53 3.43
N GLN A 55 -5.17 -4.62 3.77
CA GLN A 55 -4.67 -5.59 2.79
C GLN A 55 -5.83 -6.40 2.18
N LEU A 56 -6.85 -6.74 2.98
CA LEU A 56 -8.07 -7.41 2.52
C LEU A 56 -8.81 -6.60 1.46
N ALA A 57 -8.84 -5.26 1.59
CA ALA A 57 -9.43 -4.39 0.59
C ALA A 57 -8.68 -4.38 -0.76
N VAL A 58 -7.41 -4.78 -0.79
CA VAL A 58 -6.59 -4.83 -2.01
C VAL A 58 -6.57 -6.24 -2.60
N TYR A 59 -6.35 -7.24 -1.75
CA TYR A 59 -6.14 -8.61 -2.18
C TYR A 59 -7.44 -9.43 -2.22
N GLY A 60 -8.38 -9.14 -1.34
CA GLY A 60 -9.56 -9.97 -1.14
C GLY A 60 -9.30 -11.21 -0.27
N ARG A 61 -10.38 -11.78 0.27
CA ARG A 61 -10.32 -12.90 1.23
C ARG A 61 -9.69 -14.15 0.63
N GLU A 62 -10.00 -14.46 -0.64
CA GLU A 62 -9.50 -15.68 -1.29
C GLU A 62 -7.97 -15.64 -1.50
N THR A 63 -7.44 -14.51 -1.98
CA THR A 63 -6.00 -14.32 -2.11
C THR A 63 -5.29 -14.43 -0.76
N MET A 64 -5.81 -13.78 0.28
CA MET A 64 -5.22 -13.85 1.63
C MET A 64 -5.19 -15.29 2.18
N LYS A 65 -6.24 -16.09 1.97
CA LYS A 65 -6.25 -17.51 2.37
C LYS A 65 -5.13 -18.31 1.71
N ARG A 66 -4.86 -18.08 0.42
CA ARG A 66 -3.78 -18.75 -0.31
C ARG A 66 -2.41 -18.34 0.22
N LEU A 67 -2.23 -17.05 0.48
CA LEU A 67 -0.98 -16.52 1.07
C LEU A 67 -0.70 -17.15 2.44
N PHE A 68 -1.71 -17.24 3.31
CA PHE A 68 -1.58 -17.80 4.65
C PHE A 68 -1.23 -19.30 4.66
N GLY A 69 -1.40 -19.98 3.52
CA GLY A 69 -0.99 -21.37 3.30
C GLY A 69 0.38 -21.54 2.64
N SER A 70 1.04 -20.44 2.23
CA SER A 70 2.24 -20.48 1.38
C SER A 70 3.54 -20.39 2.19
N ASN A 71 4.45 -21.34 1.97
CA ASN A 71 5.82 -21.33 2.45
C ASN A 71 6.72 -20.67 1.40
N VAL A 72 7.53 -19.70 1.81
CA VAL A 72 8.41 -18.95 0.91
C VAL A 72 9.87 -19.04 1.39
N LEU A 73 10.80 -19.22 0.46
CA LEU A 73 12.24 -19.12 0.71
C LEU A 73 12.76 -17.76 0.24
N VAL A 74 13.57 -17.09 1.06
CA VAL A 74 14.35 -15.91 0.68
C VAL A 74 15.84 -16.21 0.91
N SER A 75 16.61 -16.27 -0.19
CA SER A 75 18.03 -16.59 -0.21
C SER A 75 18.88 -15.35 -0.52
N GLY A 76 19.71 -14.95 0.45
CA GLY A 76 20.51 -13.74 0.48
C GLY A 76 19.85 -12.68 1.38
N LEU A 77 20.42 -12.43 2.55
CA LEU A 77 19.88 -11.56 3.61
C LEU A 77 20.73 -10.29 3.78
N GLN A 78 21.12 -9.71 2.65
CA GLN A 78 21.56 -8.30 2.59
C GLN A 78 20.33 -7.37 2.66
N GLY A 79 20.45 -6.09 2.32
CA GLY A 79 19.33 -5.15 2.37
C GLY A 79 18.11 -5.56 1.52
N LEU A 80 18.34 -6.05 0.30
CA LEU A 80 17.25 -6.46 -0.60
C LEU A 80 16.45 -7.64 -0.02
N GLY A 81 17.13 -8.70 0.42
CA GLY A 81 16.45 -9.86 1.01
C GLY A 81 15.76 -9.54 2.33
N ALA A 82 16.33 -8.65 3.15
CA ALA A 82 15.70 -8.17 4.37
C ALA A 82 14.37 -7.43 4.07
N GLU A 83 14.36 -6.59 3.04
CA GLU A 83 13.15 -5.88 2.61
C GLU A 83 12.07 -6.85 2.09
N ILE A 84 12.46 -7.83 1.26
CA ILE A 84 11.57 -8.87 0.75
C ILE A 84 10.97 -9.65 1.93
N ALA A 85 11.81 -10.14 2.84
CA ALA A 85 11.37 -10.89 4.01
C ALA A 85 10.41 -10.05 4.88
N LYS A 86 10.71 -8.77 5.14
CA LYS A 86 9.81 -7.86 5.86
C LYS A 86 8.42 -7.83 5.20
N ASN A 87 8.36 -7.59 3.88
CA ASN A 87 7.10 -7.49 3.16
C ASN A 87 6.30 -8.80 3.20
N LEU A 88 6.95 -9.95 3.08
CA LEU A 88 6.29 -11.26 3.13
C LEU A 88 5.74 -11.58 4.53
N VAL A 89 6.48 -11.25 5.58
CA VAL A 89 6.02 -11.43 6.96
C VAL A 89 4.81 -10.55 7.27
N LEU A 90 4.83 -9.29 6.80
CA LEU A 90 3.69 -8.37 6.95
C LEU A 90 2.48 -8.75 6.07
N ALA A 91 2.71 -9.38 4.91
CA ALA A 91 1.65 -9.94 4.06
C ALA A 91 0.98 -11.17 4.70
N GLY A 92 1.62 -11.79 5.70
CA GLY A 92 1.07 -12.91 6.46
C GLY A 92 1.21 -14.27 5.78
N VAL A 93 2.28 -14.51 5.02
CA VAL A 93 2.52 -15.86 4.47
C VAL A 93 2.64 -16.92 5.58
N LYS A 94 2.46 -18.20 5.28
CA LYS A 94 2.54 -19.27 6.30
C LYS A 94 3.89 -19.29 7.03
N SER A 95 4.96 -19.28 6.25
CA SER A 95 6.32 -19.29 6.77
C SER A 95 7.29 -18.63 5.79
N VAL A 96 8.29 -17.95 6.33
CA VAL A 96 9.44 -17.45 5.59
C VAL A 96 10.68 -18.17 6.07
N THR A 97 11.33 -18.91 5.18
CA THR A 97 12.65 -19.50 5.44
C THR A 97 13.72 -18.57 4.88
N LEU A 98 14.67 -18.20 5.72
CA LEU A 98 15.79 -17.33 5.38
C LEU A 98 17.01 -18.20 5.09
N HIS A 99 17.65 -18.01 3.94
CA HIS A 99 18.90 -18.67 3.60
C HIS A 99 20.00 -17.65 3.36
N ASP A 100 21.13 -17.79 4.05
CA ASP A 100 22.35 -17.02 3.78
C ASP A 100 23.53 -17.79 4.39
N ASP A 101 24.64 -17.87 3.67
CA ASP A 101 25.90 -18.51 4.11
C ASP A 101 26.93 -17.47 4.61
N GLY A 102 26.72 -16.20 4.29
CA GLY A 102 27.57 -15.08 4.63
C GLY A 102 27.39 -14.58 6.05
N LYS A 103 28.40 -13.83 6.49
CA LYS A 103 28.42 -13.16 7.79
C LYS A 103 28.09 -11.69 7.62
N VAL A 104 27.49 -11.11 8.65
CA VAL A 104 27.22 -9.68 8.74
C VAL A 104 28.54 -8.92 8.64
N ASP A 105 28.61 -8.01 7.67
CA ASP A 105 29.69 -7.04 7.50
C ASP A 105 29.17 -5.59 7.63
N LEU A 106 30.08 -4.62 7.66
CA LEU A 106 29.70 -3.20 7.75
C LEU A 106 28.92 -2.69 6.53
N TRP A 107 29.11 -3.31 5.35
CA TRP A 107 28.40 -2.91 4.13
C TRP A 107 26.93 -3.29 4.20
N ASP A 108 26.59 -4.41 4.84
CA ASP A 108 25.21 -4.84 5.03
C ASP A 108 24.41 -3.78 5.82
N LEU A 109 25.03 -3.05 6.76
CA LEU A 109 24.37 -2.04 7.59
C LEU A 109 23.95 -0.77 6.81
N SER A 110 24.40 -0.62 5.55
CA SER A 110 23.94 0.46 4.66
C SER A 110 22.51 0.25 4.17
N SER A 111 21.99 -1.00 4.20
CA SER A 111 20.65 -1.30 3.70
C SER A 111 19.85 -2.33 4.48
N ASN A 112 20.48 -3.18 5.29
CA ASN A 112 19.77 -4.11 6.16
C ASN A 112 19.45 -3.46 7.53
N PHE A 113 18.21 -2.99 7.68
CA PHE A 113 17.70 -2.34 8.90
C PHE A 113 17.47 -3.29 10.08
N PHE A 114 17.56 -4.60 9.87
CA PHE A 114 17.53 -5.57 10.98
C PHE A 114 18.89 -5.74 11.65
N LEU A 115 19.98 -5.38 10.99
CA LEU A 115 21.32 -5.57 11.51
C LEU A 115 21.83 -4.32 12.24
N SER A 116 22.72 -4.55 13.21
CA SER A 116 23.43 -3.52 13.95
C SER A 116 24.92 -3.86 14.01
N GLU A 117 25.75 -2.92 14.48
CA GLU A 117 27.20 -3.16 14.63
C GLU A 117 27.52 -4.32 15.60
N LYS A 118 26.58 -4.69 16.48
CA LYS A 118 26.73 -5.82 17.41
C LYS A 118 26.61 -7.18 16.72
N ASP A 119 26.00 -7.21 15.55
CA ASP A 119 25.72 -8.45 14.82
C ASP A 119 26.85 -8.83 13.86
N ILE A 120 27.86 -7.96 13.70
CA ILE A 120 29.02 -8.18 12.81
C ILE A 120 29.69 -9.52 13.14
N GLY A 121 29.88 -10.34 12.10
CA GLY A 121 30.46 -11.67 12.19
C GLY A 121 29.47 -12.81 12.47
N LEU A 122 28.22 -12.51 12.87
CA LEU A 122 27.14 -13.50 12.90
C LEU A 122 26.67 -13.84 11.49
N ASN A 123 25.97 -14.96 11.32
CA ASN A 123 25.32 -15.27 10.06
C ASN A 123 24.15 -14.31 9.80
N ARG A 124 24.04 -13.78 8.57
CA ARG A 124 23.04 -12.75 8.23
C ARG A 124 21.59 -13.24 8.40
N ALA A 125 21.29 -14.47 7.96
CA ALA A 125 19.95 -15.03 8.10
C ALA A 125 19.56 -15.21 9.58
N GLN A 126 20.46 -15.76 10.40
CA GLN A 126 20.23 -15.92 11.83
C GLN A 126 20.04 -14.60 12.58
N ALA A 127 20.86 -13.59 12.26
CA ALA A 127 20.79 -12.28 12.91
C ALA A 127 19.46 -11.55 12.63
N CYS A 128 18.82 -11.80 11.48
CA CYS A 128 17.54 -11.18 11.13
C CYS A 128 16.32 -11.81 11.82
N VAL A 129 16.39 -13.07 12.28
CA VAL A 129 15.23 -13.82 12.80
C VAL A 129 14.48 -13.10 13.91
N PRO A 130 15.13 -12.61 14.99
CA PRO A 130 14.40 -12.05 16.13
C PRO A 130 13.53 -10.85 15.72
N LYS A 131 14.10 -9.94 14.91
CA LYS A 131 13.39 -8.73 14.48
C LYS A 131 12.30 -9.00 13.45
N LEU A 132 12.49 -9.99 12.57
CA LEU A 132 11.45 -10.42 11.64
C LEU A 132 10.29 -11.10 12.36
N GLN A 133 10.57 -11.97 13.33
CA GLN A 133 9.54 -12.68 14.08
C GLN A 133 8.62 -11.72 14.86
N GLU A 134 9.16 -10.61 15.36
CA GLU A 134 8.39 -9.57 16.05
C GLU A 134 7.42 -8.80 15.13
N LEU A 135 7.60 -8.82 13.80
CA LEU A 135 6.70 -8.11 12.88
C LEU A 135 5.34 -8.79 12.79
N ASN A 136 5.32 -10.13 12.78
CA ASN A 136 4.10 -10.91 12.71
C ASN A 136 4.31 -12.29 13.35
N ASN A 137 3.74 -12.46 14.55
CA ASN A 137 3.85 -13.71 15.32
C ASN A 137 3.13 -14.90 14.67
N ALA A 138 2.24 -14.67 13.70
CA ALA A 138 1.55 -15.73 12.98
C ALA A 138 2.42 -16.37 11.88
N VAL A 139 3.46 -15.67 11.41
CA VAL A 139 4.36 -16.15 10.36
C VAL A 139 5.53 -16.89 11.00
N ILE A 140 5.76 -18.14 10.59
CA ILE A 140 6.87 -18.94 11.08
C ILE A 140 8.16 -18.51 10.37
N ILE A 141 9.16 -18.07 11.13
CA ILE A 141 10.48 -17.74 10.58
C ILE A 141 11.46 -18.86 10.89
N SER A 142 12.15 -19.37 9.85
CA SER A 142 13.20 -20.38 10.01
C SER A 142 14.43 -20.04 9.19
N THR A 143 15.56 -20.70 9.44
CA THR A 143 16.84 -20.40 8.78
C THR A 143 17.53 -21.64 8.23
N ILE A 144 18.18 -21.48 7.08
CA ILE A 144 19.16 -22.41 6.52
C ILE A 144 20.49 -21.64 6.41
N THR A 145 21.55 -22.13 7.07
CA THR A 145 22.84 -21.42 7.15
C THR A 145 24.00 -22.12 6.46
N GLY A 146 23.72 -23.21 5.76
CA GLY A 146 24.70 -23.95 4.95
C GLY A 146 24.20 -24.07 3.52
N ASP A 147 24.93 -24.82 2.70
CA ASP A 147 24.63 -24.98 1.27
C ASP A 147 23.19 -25.42 1.02
N LEU A 148 22.48 -24.60 0.25
CA LEU A 148 21.14 -24.91 -0.21
C LEU A 148 21.18 -25.93 -1.35
N THR A 149 20.46 -27.03 -1.21
CA THR A 149 20.28 -28.03 -2.29
C THR A 149 18.96 -27.84 -3.01
N LYS A 150 18.89 -28.26 -4.28
CA LYS A 150 17.66 -28.14 -5.08
C LYS A 150 16.49 -28.94 -4.49
N GLU A 151 16.76 -30.07 -3.85
CA GLU A 151 15.74 -30.91 -3.23
C GLU A 151 15.03 -30.19 -2.07
N GLN A 152 15.74 -29.29 -1.36
CA GLN A 152 15.13 -28.48 -0.30
C GLN A 152 14.11 -27.48 -0.85
N LEU A 153 14.21 -27.09 -2.13
CA LEU A 153 13.29 -26.15 -2.77
C LEU A 153 11.86 -26.70 -2.85
N SER A 154 11.69 -28.03 -2.90
CA SER A 154 10.37 -28.70 -2.96
C SER A 154 9.45 -28.43 -1.76
N ASN A 155 9.96 -27.82 -0.69
CA ASN A 155 9.18 -27.45 0.48
C ASN A 155 8.45 -26.09 0.34
N PHE A 156 8.71 -25.35 -0.74
CA PHE A 156 8.25 -23.98 -0.93
C PHE A 156 7.34 -23.83 -2.15
N GLN A 157 6.40 -22.89 -2.09
CA GLN A 157 5.57 -22.49 -3.22
C GLN A 157 6.28 -21.44 -4.08
N ALA A 158 7.10 -20.60 -3.45
CA ALA A 158 7.91 -19.59 -4.13
C ALA A 158 9.31 -19.52 -3.49
N VAL A 159 10.32 -19.32 -4.33
CA VAL A 159 11.72 -19.17 -3.93
C VAL A 159 12.29 -17.89 -4.52
N VAL A 160 12.96 -17.11 -3.68
CA VAL A 160 13.53 -15.81 -4.06
C VAL A 160 15.03 -15.83 -3.83
N PHE A 161 15.81 -15.45 -4.84
CA PHE A 161 17.26 -15.37 -4.77
C PHE A 161 17.75 -13.95 -5.04
N THR A 162 18.51 -13.37 -4.09
CA THR A 162 18.99 -11.98 -4.18
C THR A 162 20.49 -11.81 -4.43
N ASP A 163 21.28 -12.87 -4.20
CA ASP A 163 22.72 -12.89 -4.48
C ASP A 163 23.15 -14.33 -4.82
N ILE A 164 22.98 -14.71 -6.08
CA ILE A 164 23.29 -16.04 -6.60
C ILE A 164 23.97 -15.92 -7.97
N SER A 165 24.91 -16.81 -8.28
CA SER A 165 25.51 -16.87 -9.62
C SER A 165 24.49 -17.31 -10.67
N ILE A 166 24.66 -16.88 -11.92
CA ILE A 166 23.76 -17.27 -13.02
C ILE A 166 23.75 -18.80 -13.20
N GLU A 167 24.91 -19.46 -13.10
CA GLU A 167 25.01 -20.92 -13.23
C GLU A 167 24.12 -21.65 -12.19
N LYS A 168 24.21 -21.25 -10.93
CA LYS A 168 23.43 -21.86 -9.85
C LYS A 168 21.96 -21.47 -9.93
N ALA A 169 21.66 -20.24 -10.33
CA ALA A 169 20.29 -19.78 -10.57
C ALA A 169 19.61 -20.61 -11.66
N VAL A 170 20.30 -20.88 -12.77
CA VAL A 170 19.79 -21.75 -13.85
C VAL A 170 19.52 -23.17 -13.34
N GLU A 171 20.42 -23.74 -12.52
CA GLU A 171 20.20 -25.07 -11.92
C GLU A 171 18.92 -25.11 -11.07
N PHE A 172 18.70 -24.08 -10.24
CA PHE A 172 17.54 -24.01 -9.36
C PHE A 172 16.25 -23.70 -10.10
N ASP A 173 16.30 -22.79 -11.07
CA ASP A 173 15.17 -22.46 -11.94
C ASP A 173 14.71 -23.67 -12.76
N ASP A 174 15.63 -24.40 -13.42
CA ASP A 174 15.32 -25.62 -14.16
C ASP A 174 14.63 -26.67 -13.25
N TYR A 175 15.07 -26.80 -11.99
CA TYR A 175 14.41 -27.68 -11.01
C TYR A 175 13.01 -27.18 -10.63
N CYS A 176 12.86 -25.88 -10.36
CA CYS A 176 11.58 -25.28 -9.97
C CYS A 176 10.55 -25.37 -11.10
N HIS A 177 10.95 -25.07 -12.33
CA HIS A 177 10.13 -25.11 -13.54
C HIS A 177 9.63 -26.53 -13.87
N SER A 178 10.49 -27.54 -13.66
CA SER A 178 10.16 -28.94 -13.94
C SER A 178 9.50 -29.69 -12.77
N HIS A 179 9.38 -29.06 -11.60
CA HIS A 179 8.72 -29.65 -10.43
C HIS A 179 7.20 -29.82 -10.65
N GLN A 180 6.58 -30.72 -9.89
CA GLN A 180 5.14 -31.00 -9.94
C GLN A 180 4.56 -31.00 -8.52
N PRO A 181 3.77 -29.96 -8.14
CA PRO A 181 3.44 -28.76 -8.93
C PRO A 181 4.67 -27.86 -9.17
N PRO A 182 4.69 -26.99 -10.20
CA PRO A 182 5.80 -26.04 -10.40
C PRO A 182 6.02 -25.13 -9.19
N ILE A 183 7.28 -24.79 -8.92
CA ILE A 183 7.67 -23.87 -7.85
C ILE A 183 7.95 -22.52 -8.52
N ALA A 184 7.40 -21.43 -7.99
CA ALA A 184 7.68 -20.11 -8.54
C ALA A 184 9.12 -19.68 -8.20
N PHE A 185 9.90 -19.38 -9.21
CA PHE A 185 11.28 -18.92 -9.10
C PHE A 185 11.37 -17.41 -9.37
N ILE A 186 11.99 -16.67 -8.45
CA ILE A 186 12.26 -15.24 -8.61
C ILE A 186 13.74 -14.98 -8.32
N LYS A 187 14.42 -14.34 -9.27
CA LYS A 187 15.78 -13.84 -9.08
C LYS A 187 15.77 -12.32 -9.14
N SER A 188 16.34 -11.65 -8.15
CA SER A 188 16.45 -10.20 -8.16
C SER A 188 17.82 -9.75 -7.68
N GLU A 189 18.32 -8.63 -8.18
CA GLU A 189 19.59 -8.07 -7.71
C GLU A 189 19.49 -6.56 -7.67
N VAL A 190 20.11 -5.96 -6.64
CA VAL A 190 20.35 -4.51 -6.55
C VAL A 190 21.86 -4.30 -6.53
N ARG A 191 22.35 -3.45 -7.42
CA ARG A 191 23.77 -3.19 -7.69
C ARG A 191 23.96 -1.68 -7.85
N GLY A 192 24.14 -0.98 -6.74
CA GLY A 192 24.22 0.48 -6.68
C GLY A 192 22.88 1.11 -7.08
N LEU A 193 22.90 1.90 -8.15
CA LEU A 193 21.72 2.58 -8.74
C LEU A 193 20.98 1.72 -9.76
N PHE A 194 21.36 0.45 -9.91
CA PHE A 194 20.81 -0.47 -10.88
C PHE A 194 20.12 -1.63 -10.18
N GLY A 195 19.05 -2.14 -10.78
CA GLY A 195 18.42 -3.36 -10.30
C GLY A 195 17.79 -4.19 -11.40
N SER A 196 17.62 -5.48 -11.11
CA SER A 196 16.96 -6.44 -11.99
C SER A 196 16.00 -7.35 -11.22
N VAL A 197 14.93 -7.77 -11.89
CA VAL A 197 14.05 -8.87 -11.45
C VAL A 197 13.82 -9.79 -12.65
N PHE A 198 13.86 -11.10 -12.39
CA PHE A 198 13.42 -12.17 -13.26
C PHE A 198 12.38 -13.01 -12.53
N CYS A 199 11.29 -13.36 -13.20
CA CYS A 199 10.25 -14.26 -12.68
C CYS A 199 10.03 -15.43 -13.64
N ASP A 200 9.96 -16.64 -13.09
CA ASP A 200 9.49 -17.87 -13.74
C ASP A 200 8.49 -18.58 -12.82
N PHE A 201 7.20 -18.54 -13.18
CA PHE A 201 6.14 -19.20 -12.40
C PHE A 201 5.72 -20.55 -12.99
N GLY A 202 6.59 -21.14 -13.81
CA GLY A 202 6.42 -22.45 -14.41
C GLY A 202 5.84 -22.42 -15.83
N PRO A 203 5.72 -23.60 -16.45
CA PRO A 203 5.34 -23.75 -17.86
C PRO A 203 3.90 -23.32 -18.14
N GLU A 204 3.03 -23.32 -17.11
CA GLU A 204 1.64 -22.89 -17.20
C GLU A 204 1.19 -22.27 -15.87
N PHE A 205 1.03 -20.94 -15.85
CA PHE A 205 0.60 -20.18 -14.69
C PHE A 205 -0.74 -19.48 -14.97
N THR A 206 -1.74 -19.71 -14.12
CA THR A 206 -3.08 -19.10 -14.30
C THR A 206 -3.21 -17.84 -13.44
N VAL A 207 -3.35 -16.69 -14.10
CA VAL A 207 -3.72 -15.41 -13.52
C VAL A 207 -5.25 -15.32 -13.47
N LEU A 208 -5.83 -15.30 -12.28
CA LEU A 208 -7.28 -15.23 -12.05
C LEU A 208 -7.84 -13.82 -12.21
N ASP A 209 -7.01 -12.81 -11.96
CA ASP A 209 -7.39 -11.40 -12.00
C ASP A 209 -6.18 -10.61 -12.48
N VAL A 210 -6.25 -10.02 -13.67
CA VAL A 210 -5.08 -9.47 -14.38
C VAL A 210 -4.69 -8.09 -13.87
N ASP A 211 -5.66 -7.21 -13.63
CA ASP A 211 -5.42 -5.80 -13.28
C ASP A 211 -5.80 -5.48 -11.83
N GLY A 212 -6.59 -6.34 -11.16
CA GLY A 212 -7.04 -6.10 -9.79
C GLY A 212 -8.18 -5.10 -9.61
N GLU A 213 -8.67 -4.51 -10.69
CA GLU A 213 -9.83 -3.61 -10.67
C GLU A 213 -11.11 -4.44 -10.49
N GLU A 214 -12.10 -3.85 -9.82
CA GLU A 214 -13.42 -4.46 -9.69
C GLU A 214 -14.10 -4.58 -11.06
N PRO A 215 -14.82 -5.68 -11.35
CA PRO A 215 -15.53 -5.81 -12.61
C PRO A 215 -16.48 -4.63 -12.86
N HIS A 216 -16.35 -3.97 -14.00
CA HIS A 216 -17.21 -2.84 -14.33
C HIS A 216 -18.68 -3.27 -14.44
N THR A 217 -19.58 -2.42 -13.97
CA THR A 217 -21.03 -2.66 -14.06
C THR A 217 -21.74 -1.48 -14.70
N GLY A 218 -22.88 -1.75 -15.33
CA GLY A 218 -23.73 -0.72 -15.94
C GLY A 218 -25.19 -1.10 -15.85
N ILE A 219 -26.06 -0.10 -15.74
CA ILE A 219 -27.51 -0.28 -15.77
C ILE A 219 -28.00 -0.13 -17.20
N VAL A 220 -28.67 -1.16 -17.71
CA VAL A 220 -29.19 -1.19 -19.09
C VAL A 220 -30.44 -0.33 -19.21
N ALA A 221 -30.41 0.60 -20.16
CA ALA A 221 -31.55 1.44 -20.54
C ALA A 221 -32.30 0.90 -21.76
N SER A 222 -31.61 0.29 -22.72
CA SER A 222 -32.23 -0.38 -23.87
C SER A 222 -31.30 -1.37 -24.56
N ILE A 223 -31.89 -2.34 -25.25
CA ILE A 223 -31.19 -3.30 -26.10
C ILE A 223 -31.94 -3.44 -27.43
N SER A 224 -31.25 -3.26 -28.56
CA SER A 224 -31.84 -3.45 -29.89
C SER A 224 -31.86 -4.92 -30.30
N ASN A 225 -32.91 -5.39 -30.98
CA ASN A 225 -32.91 -6.66 -31.71
C ASN A 225 -32.18 -6.51 -33.07
N ASP A 226 -30.85 -6.46 -33.04
CA ASP A 226 -29.99 -6.23 -34.21
C ASP A 226 -28.73 -7.13 -34.20
N ASN A 227 -27.94 -7.07 -35.27
CA ASN A 227 -26.65 -7.75 -35.41
C ASN A 227 -25.61 -6.79 -36.04
N PRO A 228 -24.74 -6.15 -35.23
CA PRO A 228 -24.56 -6.34 -33.78
C PRO A 228 -25.63 -5.61 -32.94
N ALA A 229 -26.02 -6.20 -31.82
CA ALA A 229 -26.98 -5.58 -30.90
C ALA A 229 -26.36 -4.35 -30.21
N LEU A 230 -27.06 -3.20 -30.27
CA LEU A 230 -26.72 -2.00 -29.50
C LEU A 230 -27.35 -2.06 -28.11
N VAL A 231 -26.50 -1.95 -27.08
CA VAL A 231 -26.90 -1.79 -25.69
C VAL A 231 -26.63 -0.35 -25.29
N SER A 232 -27.66 0.35 -24.80
CA SER A 232 -27.52 1.67 -24.19
C SER A 232 -27.68 1.54 -22.68
N CYS A 233 -26.84 2.22 -21.91
CA CYS A 233 -26.91 2.26 -20.45
C CYS A 233 -27.43 3.62 -19.96
N VAL A 234 -27.77 3.71 -18.67
CA VAL A 234 -28.22 4.96 -18.04
C VAL A 234 -27.08 6.00 -18.06
N ASP A 235 -27.40 7.24 -18.42
CA ASP A 235 -26.43 8.32 -18.67
C ASP A 235 -25.76 8.90 -17.41
N ASP A 236 -26.15 8.45 -16.21
CA ASP A 236 -25.66 9.00 -14.93
C ASP A 236 -24.19 8.64 -14.65
N GLU A 237 -23.71 7.50 -15.20
CA GLU A 237 -22.32 7.08 -15.07
C GLU A 237 -21.75 6.64 -16.41
N ARG A 238 -20.53 7.11 -16.70
CA ARG A 238 -19.78 6.68 -17.88
C ARG A 238 -19.38 5.22 -17.72
N LEU A 239 -19.70 4.41 -18.73
CA LEU A 239 -19.22 3.04 -18.87
C LEU A 239 -17.70 3.04 -19.06
N GLU A 240 -17.03 2.16 -18.32
CA GLU A 240 -15.57 1.96 -18.37
C GLU A 240 -15.18 0.71 -19.18
N PHE A 241 -16.14 0.05 -19.83
CA PHE A 241 -15.89 -1.08 -20.72
C PHE A 241 -14.98 -0.72 -21.91
N GLN A 242 -14.22 -1.70 -22.38
CA GLN A 242 -13.33 -1.61 -23.53
C GLN A 242 -13.75 -2.59 -24.65
N ASP A 243 -13.24 -2.34 -25.86
CA ASP A 243 -13.43 -3.24 -27.00
C ASP A 243 -12.78 -4.61 -26.69
N GLY A 244 -13.55 -5.69 -26.86
CA GLY A 244 -13.11 -7.05 -26.57
C GLY A 244 -13.43 -7.56 -25.17
N ASP A 245 -13.91 -6.71 -24.26
CA ASP A 245 -14.38 -7.14 -22.94
C ASP A 245 -15.50 -8.16 -23.03
N LEU A 246 -15.55 -9.07 -22.07
CA LEU A 246 -16.66 -10.00 -21.90
C LEU A 246 -17.64 -9.45 -20.87
N VAL A 247 -18.93 -9.58 -21.11
CA VAL A 247 -19.99 -9.16 -20.18
C VAL A 247 -21.08 -10.21 -20.04
N ILE A 248 -21.74 -10.22 -18.89
CA ILE A 248 -22.96 -10.98 -18.63
C ILE A 248 -24.09 -10.02 -18.28
N PHE A 249 -25.33 -10.47 -18.49
CA PHE A 249 -26.53 -9.73 -18.17
C PHE A 249 -27.33 -10.42 -17.06
N SER A 250 -28.00 -9.61 -16.26
CA SER A 250 -28.98 -10.05 -15.28
C SER A 250 -30.15 -9.07 -15.25
N GLU A 251 -31.32 -9.51 -14.79
CA GLU A 251 -32.51 -8.67 -14.62
C GLU A 251 -33.03 -7.98 -15.91
N VAL A 252 -32.67 -8.49 -17.10
CA VAL A 252 -33.20 -7.97 -18.37
C VAL A 252 -34.61 -8.51 -18.59
N HIS A 253 -35.61 -7.64 -18.68
CA HIS A 253 -36.99 -8.03 -18.98
C HIS A 253 -37.31 -7.86 -20.46
N GLY A 254 -38.03 -8.83 -21.03
CA GLY A 254 -38.41 -8.86 -22.45
C GLY A 254 -37.44 -9.62 -23.35
N MET A 255 -36.14 -9.57 -23.02
CA MET A 255 -35.06 -10.27 -23.72
C MET A 255 -34.35 -11.24 -22.76
N THR A 256 -35.09 -12.25 -22.28
CA THR A 256 -34.67 -13.14 -21.19
C THR A 256 -33.48 -14.05 -21.54
N GLU A 257 -33.22 -14.26 -22.82
CA GLU A 257 -32.13 -15.04 -23.38
C GLU A 257 -30.76 -14.50 -22.94
N LEU A 258 -30.67 -13.19 -22.65
CA LEU A 258 -29.45 -12.56 -22.13
C LEU A 258 -29.16 -12.89 -20.66
N ASN A 259 -30.17 -13.28 -19.87
CA ASN A 259 -30.01 -13.61 -18.44
C ASN A 259 -29.47 -15.04 -18.20
N ASP A 260 -28.89 -15.68 -19.22
CA ASP A 260 -28.41 -17.06 -19.17
C ASP A 260 -27.04 -17.22 -18.51
N GLY A 261 -26.42 -16.12 -18.07
CA GLY A 261 -25.11 -16.09 -17.44
C GLY A 261 -23.94 -16.37 -18.40
N LYS A 262 -24.17 -16.42 -19.72
CA LYS A 262 -23.11 -16.64 -20.70
C LYS A 262 -22.35 -15.35 -21.01
N PRO A 263 -21.01 -15.33 -20.94
CA PRO A 263 -20.22 -14.18 -21.34
C PRO A 263 -20.38 -13.86 -22.83
N ARG A 264 -20.59 -12.58 -23.14
CA ARG A 264 -20.74 -12.06 -24.50
C ARG A 264 -19.70 -10.97 -24.73
N LYS A 265 -19.11 -10.94 -25.92
CA LYS A 265 -18.01 -10.03 -26.24
C LYS A 265 -18.52 -8.66 -26.69
N ILE A 266 -17.93 -7.60 -26.16
CA ILE A 266 -18.14 -6.23 -26.60
C ILE A 266 -17.35 -6.02 -27.89
N LYS A 267 -18.05 -5.57 -28.93
CA LYS A 267 -17.46 -5.25 -30.23
C LYS A 267 -16.97 -3.81 -30.33
N SER A 268 -17.72 -2.87 -29.78
CA SER A 268 -17.35 -1.45 -29.73
C SER A 268 -17.98 -0.79 -28.51
N ALA A 269 -17.16 -0.22 -27.64
CA ALA A 269 -17.55 0.49 -26.43
C ALA A 269 -17.57 2.01 -26.65
N ARG A 270 -18.55 2.68 -26.03
CA ARG A 270 -18.72 4.13 -25.98
C ARG A 270 -19.09 4.53 -24.54
N PRO A 271 -18.99 5.82 -24.19
CA PRO A 271 -19.24 6.28 -22.81
C PRO A 271 -20.57 5.86 -22.19
N TYR A 272 -21.64 5.66 -22.98
CA TYR A 272 -22.99 5.32 -22.47
C TYR A 272 -23.66 4.17 -23.24
N SER A 273 -22.93 3.54 -24.16
CA SER A 273 -23.47 2.44 -24.98
C SER A 273 -22.35 1.57 -25.50
N PHE A 274 -22.69 0.35 -25.89
CA PHE A 274 -21.76 -0.55 -26.56
C PHE A 274 -22.51 -1.48 -27.51
N THR A 275 -21.79 -2.11 -28.43
CA THR A 275 -22.35 -3.12 -29.32
C THR A 275 -21.86 -4.51 -28.94
N LEU A 276 -22.74 -5.51 -28.95
CA LEU A 276 -22.41 -6.90 -28.68
C LEU A 276 -22.03 -7.64 -29.96
N GLU A 277 -21.05 -8.52 -29.87
CA GLU A 277 -20.73 -9.51 -30.90
C GLU A 277 -21.69 -10.72 -30.80
N GLU A 278 -23.00 -10.44 -30.85
CA GLU A 278 -24.10 -11.41 -30.71
C GLU A 278 -25.26 -10.99 -31.61
N ASP A 279 -25.91 -11.96 -32.26
CA ASP A 279 -27.12 -11.74 -33.07
C ASP A 279 -28.37 -11.84 -32.20
N THR A 280 -29.01 -10.70 -31.93
CA THR A 280 -30.21 -10.63 -31.08
C THR A 280 -31.52 -10.52 -31.90
N THR A 281 -31.45 -10.67 -33.23
CA THR A 281 -32.63 -10.53 -34.11
C THR A 281 -33.70 -11.58 -33.83
N SER A 282 -33.30 -12.74 -33.31
CA SER A 282 -34.19 -13.86 -32.95
C SER A 282 -34.68 -13.85 -31.50
N TYR A 283 -34.18 -12.91 -30.68
CA TYR A 283 -34.51 -12.84 -29.26
C TYR A 283 -35.84 -12.13 -29.02
N GLY A 284 -36.41 -12.28 -27.82
CA GLY A 284 -37.51 -11.44 -27.36
C GLY A 284 -37.18 -9.94 -27.41
N THR A 285 -38.21 -9.09 -27.58
CA THR A 285 -38.02 -7.63 -27.59
C THR A 285 -37.78 -7.11 -26.20
N TYR A 286 -36.72 -6.30 -26.02
CA TYR A 286 -36.42 -5.63 -24.76
C TYR A 286 -37.63 -4.82 -24.26
N ILE A 287 -37.93 -4.95 -22.96
CA ILE A 287 -38.99 -4.18 -22.30
C ILE A 287 -38.39 -3.17 -21.33
N ARG A 288 -37.61 -3.62 -20.34
CA ARG A 288 -37.04 -2.77 -19.28
C ARG A 288 -35.98 -3.49 -18.45
N GLY A 289 -35.26 -2.70 -17.64
CA GLY A 289 -34.30 -3.20 -16.65
C GLY A 289 -33.06 -3.81 -17.27
N GLY A 290 -32.24 -4.39 -16.41
CA GLY A 290 -31.01 -5.06 -16.81
C GLY A 290 -29.78 -4.46 -16.13
N ILE A 291 -28.91 -5.33 -15.66
CA ILE A 291 -27.57 -5.00 -15.20
C ILE A 291 -26.61 -5.76 -16.10
N VAL A 292 -25.66 -5.03 -16.67
CA VAL A 292 -24.51 -5.60 -17.37
C VAL A 292 -23.30 -5.60 -16.43
N THR A 293 -22.58 -6.71 -16.38
CA THR A 293 -21.40 -6.88 -15.52
C THR A 293 -20.26 -7.47 -16.33
N GLN A 294 -19.07 -6.87 -16.24
CA GLN A 294 -17.85 -7.38 -16.86
C GLN A 294 -17.50 -8.76 -16.29
N VAL A 295 -17.04 -9.65 -17.16
CA VAL A 295 -16.44 -10.92 -16.79
C VAL A 295 -14.97 -10.87 -17.14
N LYS A 296 -14.12 -11.09 -16.15
CA LYS A 296 -12.67 -11.10 -16.31
C LYS A 296 -12.20 -12.54 -16.42
N PRO A 297 -11.96 -13.07 -17.63
CA PRO A 297 -11.54 -14.45 -17.80
C PRO A 297 -10.11 -14.64 -17.24
N PRO A 298 -9.80 -15.80 -16.64
CA PRO A 298 -8.44 -16.13 -16.26
C PRO A 298 -7.50 -16.11 -17.47
N LYS A 299 -6.29 -15.59 -17.28
CA LYS A 299 -5.23 -15.55 -18.29
C LYS A 299 -4.15 -16.58 -17.96
N VAL A 300 -3.82 -17.44 -18.90
CA VAL A 300 -2.73 -18.41 -18.76
C VAL A 300 -1.44 -17.82 -19.35
N LEU A 301 -0.38 -17.80 -18.55
CA LEU A 301 0.98 -17.38 -18.94
C LEU A 301 1.91 -18.59 -19.00
N LYS A 302 2.86 -18.60 -19.93
CA LYS A 302 3.82 -19.69 -20.13
C LYS A 302 5.24 -19.17 -19.96
N PHE A 303 5.78 -19.25 -18.76
CA PHE A 303 7.10 -18.72 -18.49
C PHE A 303 8.18 -19.52 -19.21
N LYS A 304 9.30 -18.88 -19.53
CA LYS A 304 10.51 -19.55 -20.04
C LYS A 304 11.40 -19.79 -18.83
N THR A 305 12.22 -20.83 -18.87
CA THR A 305 13.29 -20.98 -17.88
C THR A 305 14.29 -19.84 -18.02
N LEU A 306 14.98 -19.49 -16.94
CA LEU A 306 16.06 -18.49 -16.92
C LEU A 306 17.11 -18.77 -18.01
N LYS A 307 17.43 -20.04 -18.25
CA LYS A 307 18.39 -20.46 -19.28
C LYS A 307 17.96 -20.08 -20.69
N GLU A 308 16.68 -20.23 -21.00
CA GLU A 308 16.10 -19.85 -22.28
C GLU A 308 15.91 -18.33 -22.36
N ALA A 309 15.39 -17.72 -21.29
CA ALA A 309 15.11 -16.30 -21.21
C ALA A 309 16.39 -15.43 -21.28
N ILE A 310 17.53 -15.89 -20.77
CA ILE A 310 18.80 -15.14 -20.91
C ILE A 310 19.23 -15.03 -22.38
N LYS A 311 18.95 -16.05 -23.20
CA LYS A 311 19.30 -16.04 -24.63
C LYS A 311 18.26 -15.31 -25.46
N GLU A 312 16.99 -15.52 -25.12
CA GLU A 312 15.85 -14.98 -25.82
C GLU A 312 14.87 -14.33 -24.83
N PRO A 313 15.22 -13.15 -24.29
CA PRO A 313 14.46 -12.49 -23.22
C PRO A 313 13.06 -12.04 -23.65
N GLY A 314 12.79 -12.02 -24.97
CA GLY A 314 11.54 -11.52 -25.52
C GLY A 314 11.45 -10.00 -25.38
N GLU A 315 10.24 -9.50 -25.17
CA GLU A 315 10.02 -8.08 -24.90
C GLU A 315 10.32 -7.77 -23.43
N PHE A 316 11.16 -6.77 -23.19
CA PHE A 316 11.43 -6.28 -21.84
C PHE A 316 10.27 -5.43 -21.33
N LEU A 317 9.98 -5.54 -20.04
CA LEU A 317 9.08 -4.59 -19.39
C LEU A 317 9.81 -3.25 -19.22
N MET A 318 9.30 -2.22 -19.91
CA MET A 318 9.84 -0.87 -19.84
C MET A 318 9.51 -0.21 -18.50
N SER A 319 10.56 0.13 -17.73
CA SER A 319 10.44 0.92 -16.51
C SER A 319 10.36 2.43 -16.78
N ASP A 320 11.04 2.89 -17.84
CA ASP A 320 11.10 4.30 -18.24
C ASP A 320 11.09 4.39 -19.77
N PHE A 321 10.02 4.99 -20.32
CA PHE A 321 9.83 5.17 -21.76
C PHE A 321 10.76 6.25 -22.37
N SER A 322 11.57 6.94 -21.57
CA SER A 322 12.65 7.79 -22.10
C SER A 322 13.97 7.03 -22.33
N LYS A 323 14.04 5.76 -21.88
CA LYS A 323 15.25 4.94 -21.79
C LYS A 323 15.11 3.59 -22.54
N PHE A 324 14.63 3.60 -23.78
CA PHE A 324 14.30 2.38 -24.55
C PHE A 324 15.45 1.37 -24.74
N ASP A 325 16.68 1.85 -24.81
CA ASP A 325 17.90 1.06 -25.01
C ASP A 325 18.47 0.48 -23.69
N ARG A 326 18.04 1.01 -22.53
CA ARG A 326 18.57 0.60 -21.23
C ARG A 326 18.34 -0.86 -20.88
N PRO A 327 17.15 -1.48 -21.05
CA PRO A 327 16.93 -2.85 -20.58
C PRO A 327 17.90 -3.86 -21.19
N LEU A 328 18.17 -3.76 -22.50
CA LEU A 328 19.09 -4.66 -23.18
C LEU A 328 20.54 -4.44 -22.72
N LEU A 329 20.96 -3.19 -22.52
CA LEU A 329 22.29 -2.89 -21.99
C LEU A 329 22.48 -3.38 -20.55
N LEU A 330 21.46 -3.22 -19.70
CA LEU A 330 21.49 -3.72 -18.33
C LEU A 330 21.47 -5.26 -18.30
N HIS A 331 20.73 -5.89 -19.20
CA HIS A 331 20.75 -7.34 -19.37
C HIS A 331 22.16 -7.87 -19.63
N LEU A 332 22.94 -7.18 -20.46
CA LEU A 332 24.36 -7.48 -20.68
C LEU A 332 25.22 -7.15 -19.45
N ALA A 333 24.98 -6.02 -18.79
CA ALA A 333 25.76 -5.56 -17.64
C ALA A 333 25.69 -6.54 -16.46
N PHE A 334 24.51 -7.06 -16.14
CA PHE A 334 24.33 -8.07 -15.08
C PHE A 334 25.03 -9.40 -15.43
N GLN A 335 24.98 -9.84 -16.70
CA GLN A 335 25.72 -11.04 -17.13
C GLN A 335 27.24 -10.81 -17.10
N ALA A 336 27.71 -9.63 -17.52
CA ALA A 336 29.12 -9.26 -17.46
C ALA A 336 29.64 -9.21 -16.02
N LEU A 337 28.81 -8.77 -15.06
CA LEU A 337 29.15 -8.80 -13.63
C LEU A 337 29.23 -10.22 -13.07
N ASP A 338 28.30 -11.10 -13.46
CA ASP A 338 28.37 -12.51 -13.06
C ASP A 338 29.65 -13.18 -13.58
N LYS A 339 30.01 -12.92 -14.84
CA LYS A 339 31.28 -13.38 -15.43
C LYS A 339 32.49 -12.81 -14.69
N PHE A 340 32.48 -11.50 -14.40
CA PHE A 340 33.55 -10.85 -13.63
C PHE A 340 33.73 -11.49 -12.26
N ARG A 341 32.64 -11.73 -11.52
CA ARG A 341 32.67 -12.38 -10.20
C ARG A 341 33.17 -13.81 -10.28
N THR A 342 32.80 -14.54 -11.33
CA THR A 342 33.23 -15.92 -11.51
C THR A 342 34.72 -16.03 -11.84
N GLU A 343 35.25 -15.17 -12.72
CA GLU A 343 36.66 -15.21 -13.11
C GLU A 343 37.61 -14.59 -12.09
N LEU A 344 37.18 -13.51 -11.40
CA LEU A 344 38.05 -12.75 -10.49
C LEU A 344 37.75 -12.96 -9.00
N LEU A 345 36.68 -13.70 -8.66
CA LEU A 345 36.26 -14.04 -7.30
C LEU A 345 36.05 -12.83 -6.38
N ARG A 346 35.70 -11.67 -6.97
CA ARG A 346 35.37 -10.43 -6.25
C ARG A 346 34.48 -9.53 -7.09
N PHE A 347 33.90 -8.52 -6.46
CA PHE A 347 33.27 -7.41 -7.18
C PHE A 347 34.30 -6.43 -7.77
N PRO A 348 33.94 -5.69 -8.83
CA PRO A 348 34.67 -4.49 -9.24
C PRO A 348 34.87 -3.52 -8.06
N ILE A 349 36.06 -2.91 -7.99
CA ILE A 349 36.37 -1.89 -6.99
C ILE A 349 35.82 -0.55 -7.46
N ALA A 350 35.07 0.15 -6.60
CA ALA A 350 34.51 1.46 -6.89
C ALA A 350 35.60 2.47 -7.30
N GLY A 351 35.37 3.17 -8.41
CA GLY A 351 36.33 4.14 -8.97
C GLY A 351 37.54 3.53 -9.68
N SER A 352 37.66 2.20 -9.79
CA SER A 352 38.75 1.55 -10.52
C SER A 352 38.50 1.54 -12.02
N ALA A 353 39.29 2.31 -12.77
CA ALA A 353 39.23 2.34 -14.23
C ALA A 353 39.57 0.98 -14.86
N GLU A 354 40.50 0.21 -14.26
CA GLU A 354 40.89 -1.12 -14.75
C GLU A 354 39.74 -2.12 -14.62
N ASP A 355 39.07 -2.15 -13.46
CA ASP A 355 37.94 -3.07 -13.25
C ASP A 355 36.74 -2.69 -14.11
N ALA A 356 36.46 -1.39 -14.24
CA ALA A 356 35.41 -0.89 -15.12
C ALA A 356 35.67 -1.30 -16.58
N GLN A 357 36.92 -1.17 -17.06
CA GLN A 357 37.29 -1.59 -18.40
C GLN A 357 37.13 -3.11 -18.59
N LYS A 358 37.54 -3.93 -17.62
CA LYS A 358 37.34 -5.39 -17.68
C LYS A 358 35.86 -5.77 -17.75
N LEU A 359 34.99 -5.11 -16.98
CA LEU A 359 33.55 -5.35 -17.05
C LEU A 359 32.97 -4.97 -18.42
N ILE A 360 33.42 -3.84 -18.99
CA ILE A 360 33.05 -3.42 -20.34
C ILE A 360 33.49 -4.45 -21.38
N ASP A 361 34.72 -4.96 -21.27
CA ASP A 361 35.24 -5.96 -22.21
C ASP A 361 34.42 -7.27 -22.14
N PHE A 362 33.99 -7.68 -20.95
CA PHE A 362 33.06 -8.81 -20.80
C PHE A 362 31.70 -8.52 -21.43
N ALA A 363 31.12 -7.34 -21.21
CA ALA A 363 29.84 -6.97 -21.81
C ALA A 363 29.91 -6.94 -23.34
N ILE A 364 30.99 -6.39 -23.91
CA ILE A 364 31.25 -6.39 -25.37
C ILE A 364 31.35 -7.83 -25.88
N SER A 365 32.14 -8.67 -25.22
CA SER A 365 32.31 -10.08 -25.60
C SER A 365 30.98 -10.85 -25.59
N ILE A 366 30.11 -10.61 -24.60
CA ILE A 366 28.78 -11.22 -24.55
C ILE A 366 27.91 -10.67 -25.68
N ASN A 367 27.90 -9.36 -25.90
CA ASN A 367 27.13 -8.73 -26.97
C ASN A 367 27.49 -9.25 -28.36
N GLU A 368 28.78 -9.48 -28.62
CA GLU A 368 29.27 -10.05 -29.89
C GLU A 368 28.74 -11.48 -30.14
N SER A 369 28.42 -12.23 -29.08
CA SER A 369 27.85 -13.57 -29.18
C SER A 369 26.36 -13.60 -29.53
N LEU A 370 25.65 -12.46 -29.44
CA LEU A 370 24.20 -12.36 -29.69
C LEU A 370 23.81 -12.28 -31.17
N GLY A 371 24.79 -12.25 -32.10
CA GLY A 371 24.52 -12.26 -33.54
C GLY A 371 23.71 -11.03 -34.00
N GLU A 372 22.53 -11.25 -34.57
CA GLU A 372 21.64 -10.18 -35.08
C GLU A 372 20.92 -9.40 -33.96
N SER A 373 20.83 -9.97 -32.74
CA SER A 373 20.18 -9.32 -31.58
C SER A 373 21.14 -8.47 -30.74
N LYS A 374 22.36 -8.24 -31.22
CA LYS A 374 23.36 -7.43 -30.53
C LYS A 374 22.96 -5.95 -30.49
N LEU A 375 23.39 -5.25 -29.45
CA LEU A 375 23.40 -3.79 -29.44
C LEU A 375 24.47 -3.28 -30.42
N GLU A 376 24.08 -2.34 -31.29
CA GLU A 376 25.00 -1.67 -32.19
C GLU A 376 25.95 -0.72 -31.44
N GLU A 377 25.40 -0.02 -30.44
CA GLU A 377 26.14 0.91 -29.59
C GLU A 377 26.03 0.50 -28.13
N ILE A 378 27.17 0.47 -27.44
CA ILE A 378 27.26 0.17 -26.00
C ILE A 378 27.65 1.45 -25.27
N ASP A 379 26.76 1.94 -24.40
CA ASP A 379 27.05 3.06 -23.51
C ASP A 379 28.06 2.63 -22.43
N LYS A 380 29.35 2.86 -22.73
CA LYS A 380 30.46 2.55 -21.83
C LYS A 380 30.41 3.36 -20.55
N LYS A 381 29.87 4.58 -20.58
CA LYS A 381 29.78 5.44 -19.39
C LYS A 381 28.79 4.84 -18.39
N LEU A 382 27.66 4.33 -18.88
CA LEU A 382 26.73 3.58 -18.02
C LEU A 382 27.41 2.39 -17.36
N LEU A 383 28.14 1.58 -18.14
CA LEU A 383 28.85 0.41 -17.62
C LEU A 383 29.95 0.77 -16.61
N GLN A 384 30.59 1.93 -16.72
CA GLN A 384 31.52 2.44 -15.71
C GLN A 384 30.81 2.76 -14.38
N HIS A 385 29.64 3.41 -14.45
CA HIS A 385 28.82 3.67 -13.26
C HIS A 385 28.31 2.37 -12.64
N PHE A 386 27.87 1.42 -13.48
CA PHE A 386 27.44 0.10 -13.05
C PHE A 386 28.57 -0.67 -12.36
N ALA A 387 29.76 -0.72 -12.95
CA ALA A 387 30.93 -1.35 -12.34
C ALA A 387 31.25 -0.72 -10.98
N SER A 388 31.27 0.61 -10.90
CA SER A 388 31.61 1.33 -9.67
C SER A 388 30.62 1.05 -8.53
N GLY A 389 29.32 0.99 -8.83
CA GLY A 389 28.27 0.71 -7.85
C GLY A 389 27.97 -0.77 -7.61
N SER A 390 28.58 -1.68 -8.36
CA SER A 390 28.17 -3.10 -8.43
C SER A 390 28.17 -3.85 -7.11
N ARG A 391 29.07 -3.52 -6.18
CA ARG A 391 29.09 -4.14 -4.84
C ARG A 391 28.01 -3.58 -3.91
N ALA A 392 27.57 -2.35 -4.14
CA ALA A 392 26.70 -1.63 -3.20
C ALA A 392 25.26 -2.12 -3.28
N ILE A 393 24.61 -2.23 -2.13
CA ILE A 393 23.15 -2.34 -2.05
C ILE A 393 22.65 -1.08 -1.36
N LEU A 394 22.12 -0.16 -2.15
CA LEU A 394 21.55 1.08 -1.66
C LEU A 394 20.17 0.81 -1.09
N ASN A 395 19.90 1.34 0.10
CA ASN A 395 18.63 1.10 0.77
C ASN A 395 17.40 1.57 -0.04
N PRO A 396 17.37 2.76 -0.69
CA PRO A 396 16.21 3.14 -1.51
C PRO A 396 15.92 2.16 -2.65
N MET A 397 16.97 1.63 -3.28
CA MET A 397 16.84 0.61 -4.32
C MET A 397 16.38 -0.73 -3.75
N ALA A 398 16.91 -1.13 -2.59
CA ALA A 398 16.45 -2.32 -1.86
C ALA A 398 14.98 -2.21 -1.44
N ALA A 399 14.53 -1.03 -0.98
CA ALA A 399 13.15 -0.75 -0.63
C ALA A 399 12.21 -0.91 -1.84
N MET A 400 12.57 -0.29 -2.98
CA MET A 400 11.78 -0.39 -4.21
C MET A 400 11.71 -1.82 -4.74
N PHE A 401 12.86 -2.47 -4.93
CA PHE A 401 12.91 -3.83 -5.45
C PHE A 401 12.34 -4.86 -4.47
N GLY A 402 12.52 -4.66 -3.16
CA GLY A 402 11.94 -5.54 -2.15
C GLY A 402 10.42 -5.43 -2.06
N GLY A 403 9.85 -4.26 -2.33
CA GLY A 403 8.41 -4.08 -2.53
C GLY A 403 7.91 -4.79 -3.78
N ILE A 404 8.59 -4.59 -4.93
CA ILE A 404 8.26 -5.24 -6.20
C ILE A 404 8.30 -6.76 -6.07
N VAL A 405 9.43 -7.31 -5.58
CA VAL A 405 9.62 -8.77 -5.44
C VAL A 405 8.69 -9.36 -4.40
N GLY A 406 8.45 -8.67 -3.28
CA GLY A 406 7.43 -9.09 -2.30
C GLY A 406 6.05 -9.21 -2.94
N GLN A 407 5.68 -8.25 -3.80
CA GLN A 407 4.44 -8.30 -4.57
C GLN A 407 4.45 -9.44 -5.61
N GLU A 408 5.56 -9.72 -6.30
CA GLU A 408 5.66 -10.86 -7.23
C GLU A 408 5.48 -12.21 -6.53
N VAL A 409 5.99 -12.38 -5.30
CA VAL A 409 5.70 -13.58 -4.50
C VAL A 409 4.20 -13.66 -4.17
N VAL A 410 3.55 -12.55 -3.83
CA VAL A 410 2.09 -12.53 -3.62
C VAL A 410 1.35 -12.97 -4.87
N LYS A 411 1.77 -12.50 -6.05
CA LYS A 411 1.19 -12.92 -7.34
C LYS A 411 1.39 -14.41 -7.57
N ALA A 412 2.62 -14.92 -7.42
CA ALA A 412 2.97 -16.32 -7.58
C ALA A 412 2.13 -17.25 -6.70
N CYS A 413 1.94 -16.90 -5.43
CA CYS A 413 1.22 -17.72 -4.46
C CYS A 413 -0.32 -17.62 -4.58
N SER A 414 -0.86 -16.63 -5.29
CA SER A 414 -2.30 -16.37 -5.32
C SER A 414 -2.96 -16.43 -6.69
N GLY A 415 -2.22 -16.14 -7.75
CA GLY A 415 -2.77 -15.93 -9.10
C GLY A 415 -3.48 -14.58 -9.27
N LYS A 416 -3.38 -13.64 -8.32
CA LYS A 416 -3.95 -12.29 -8.45
C LYS A 416 -2.89 -11.32 -8.97
N PHE A 417 -3.30 -10.42 -9.86
CA PHE A 417 -2.51 -9.48 -10.67
C PHE A 417 -1.61 -10.14 -11.72
N HIS A 418 -1.38 -9.41 -12.82
CA HIS A 418 -0.41 -9.81 -13.83
C HIS A 418 1.01 -9.79 -13.25
N PRO A 419 1.77 -10.89 -13.32
CA PRO A 419 3.16 -10.93 -12.89
C PRO A 419 4.09 -10.19 -13.85
N LEU A 420 5.28 -9.87 -13.38
CA LEU A 420 6.39 -9.48 -14.25
C LEU A 420 6.67 -10.63 -15.23
N TYR A 421 6.74 -10.33 -16.51
CA TYR A 421 6.88 -11.32 -17.58
C TYR A 421 7.89 -10.82 -18.63
N GLN A 422 9.18 -11.13 -18.55
CA GLN A 422 9.84 -11.91 -17.47
C GLN A 422 11.01 -11.18 -16.84
N PHE A 423 11.68 -10.29 -17.58
CA PHE A 423 12.74 -9.43 -17.05
C PHE A 423 12.24 -7.99 -16.84
N PHE A 424 12.61 -7.43 -15.70
CA PHE A 424 12.46 -6.02 -15.37
C PHE A 424 13.81 -5.44 -14.98
N TYR A 425 14.21 -4.36 -15.66
CA TYR A 425 15.43 -3.61 -15.36
C TYR A 425 15.10 -2.17 -15.02
N PHE A 426 15.82 -1.62 -14.07
CA PHE A 426 15.69 -0.23 -13.67
C PHE A 426 17.05 0.36 -13.32
N ASP A 427 17.24 1.63 -13.65
CA ASP A 427 18.35 2.44 -13.19
C ASP A 427 17.87 3.83 -12.75
N SER A 428 18.56 4.38 -11.76
CA SER A 428 18.39 5.77 -11.31
C SER A 428 19.72 6.51 -11.36
N VAL A 429 20.40 6.46 -12.51
CA VAL A 429 21.71 7.13 -12.66
C VAL A 429 21.64 8.64 -12.52
N GLU A 430 20.45 9.22 -12.71
CA GLU A 430 20.16 10.64 -12.47
C GLU A 430 20.31 11.02 -11.00
N SER A 431 20.33 10.04 -10.08
CA SER A 431 20.62 10.26 -8.66
C SER A 431 22.12 10.48 -8.36
N LEU A 432 23.01 10.27 -9.33
CA LEU A 432 24.43 10.57 -9.15
C LEU A 432 24.65 12.09 -8.96
N PRO A 433 25.66 12.49 -8.16
CA PRO A 433 26.01 13.89 -8.03
C PRO A 433 26.38 14.50 -9.38
N ILE A 434 25.98 15.77 -9.58
CA ILE A 434 26.30 16.54 -10.79
C ILE A 434 27.81 16.79 -10.89
N GLU A 435 28.47 16.98 -9.73
CA GLU A 435 29.92 17.12 -9.66
C GLU A 435 30.59 15.76 -9.91
N PRO A 436 31.64 15.70 -10.77
CA PRO A 436 32.39 14.47 -10.98
C PRO A 436 32.93 13.88 -9.68
N LEU A 437 32.76 12.56 -9.53
CA LEU A 437 33.27 11.81 -8.38
C LEU A 437 34.71 11.37 -8.65
N GLU A 438 35.62 11.79 -7.77
CA GLU A 438 37.00 11.31 -7.80
C GLU A 438 37.10 9.91 -7.17
N ALA A 439 38.05 9.08 -7.63
CA ALA A 439 38.22 7.74 -7.08
C ALA A 439 38.51 7.74 -5.56
N SER A 440 39.13 8.81 -5.04
CA SER A 440 39.34 8.99 -3.61
C SER A 440 38.05 9.22 -2.83
N ASP A 441 37.04 9.84 -3.45
CA ASP A 441 35.75 10.13 -2.79
C ASP A 441 34.93 8.84 -2.58
N LEU A 442 35.15 7.81 -3.40
CA LEU A 442 34.43 6.53 -3.40
C LEU A 442 35.06 5.47 -2.48
N LYS A 443 36.19 5.79 -1.86
CA LYS A 443 36.92 4.83 -1.03
C LYS A 443 36.14 4.55 0.27
N PRO A 444 35.95 3.28 0.65
CA PRO A 444 35.32 2.91 1.92
C PRO A 444 36.05 3.53 3.13
N GLU A 445 35.29 4.01 4.12
CA GLU A 445 35.82 4.65 5.34
C GLU A 445 35.73 3.73 6.58
N ASN A 446 35.43 2.44 6.37
CA ASN A 446 35.14 1.48 7.45
C ASN A 446 33.96 1.94 8.31
N SER A 447 32.91 2.38 7.62
CA SER A 447 31.68 2.90 8.19
C SER A 447 30.49 2.06 7.75
N ARG A 448 29.38 2.17 8.48
CA ARG A 448 28.10 1.58 8.06
C ARG A 448 27.53 2.15 6.75
N TYR A 449 28.12 3.23 6.21
CA TYR A 449 27.69 3.89 4.99
C TYR A 449 28.59 3.55 3.79
N ASP A 450 29.54 2.61 3.93
CA ASP A 450 30.55 2.33 2.90
C ASP A 450 29.94 1.94 1.54
N ALA A 451 28.82 1.22 1.53
CA ALA A 451 28.12 0.90 0.28
C ALA A 451 27.51 2.15 -0.38
N GLN A 452 27.00 3.09 0.41
CA GLN A 452 26.46 4.35 -0.08
C GLN A 452 27.59 5.28 -0.57
N ILE A 453 28.69 5.36 0.18
CA ILE A 453 29.90 6.12 -0.17
C ILE A 453 30.51 5.61 -1.47
N SER A 454 30.53 4.29 -1.71
CA SER A 454 31.09 3.75 -2.96
C SER A 454 30.31 4.14 -4.23
N VAL A 455 29.11 4.70 -4.09
CA VAL A 455 28.29 5.20 -5.20
C VAL A 455 28.28 6.73 -5.26
N PHE A 456 28.00 7.39 -4.13
CA PHE A 456 27.79 8.85 -4.10
C PHE A 456 28.98 9.66 -3.57
N GLY A 457 29.96 8.99 -3.00
CA GLY A 457 31.14 9.60 -2.40
C GLY A 457 30.93 10.19 -1.00
N THR A 458 32.05 10.34 -0.28
CA THR A 458 32.08 10.84 1.11
C THR A 458 31.57 12.29 1.25
N LYS A 459 31.72 13.11 0.19
CA LYS A 459 31.24 14.50 0.18
C LYS A 459 29.72 14.59 0.28
N LEU A 460 28.99 13.77 -0.50
CA LEU A 460 27.53 13.75 -0.40
C LEU A 460 27.10 13.15 0.94
N GLN A 461 27.74 12.06 1.38
CA GLN A 461 27.45 11.43 2.67
C GLN A 461 27.49 12.45 3.83
N LYS A 462 28.52 13.29 3.89
CA LYS A 462 28.63 14.36 4.89
C LYS A 462 27.51 15.40 4.80
N LYS A 463 27.05 15.75 3.60
CA LYS A 463 25.90 16.65 3.40
C LYS A 463 24.61 16.01 3.94
N LEU A 464 24.38 14.72 3.68
CA LEU A 464 23.22 13.97 4.20
C LEU A 464 23.23 13.97 5.73
N GLU A 465 24.38 13.68 6.35
CA GLU A 465 24.52 13.67 7.82
C GLU A 465 24.23 15.03 8.48
N GLN A 466 24.48 16.14 7.79
CA GLN A 466 24.26 17.50 8.29
C GLN A 466 22.85 18.04 7.98
N SER A 467 22.06 17.32 7.19
CA SER A 467 20.77 17.81 6.70
C SER A 467 19.75 18.00 7.83
N LYS A 468 18.89 19.02 7.67
CA LYS A 468 17.75 19.34 8.54
C LYS A 468 16.44 19.10 7.80
N ILE A 469 15.76 18.03 8.16
CA ILE A 469 14.59 17.53 7.42
C ILE A 469 13.35 17.64 8.28
N PHE A 470 12.23 18.05 7.68
CA PHE A 470 10.90 17.95 8.29
C PHE A 470 10.07 16.88 7.58
N MET A 471 9.67 15.85 8.31
CA MET A 471 8.80 14.80 7.81
C MET A 471 7.39 14.93 8.40
N VAL A 472 6.38 14.98 7.54
CA VAL A 472 4.98 15.19 7.93
C VAL A 472 4.20 13.89 7.71
N GLY A 473 3.80 13.25 8.80
CA GLY A 473 3.20 11.93 8.82
C GLY A 473 4.22 10.81 9.11
N SER A 474 3.81 9.87 9.95
CA SER A 474 4.57 8.68 10.36
C SER A 474 3.77 7.39 10.17
N GLY A 475 2.80 7.42 9.24
CA GLY A 475 2.02 6.26 8.80
C GLY A 475 2.84 5.28 7.93
N ALA A 476 2.19 4.63 6.96
CA ALA A 476 2.83 3.57 6.14
C ALA A 476 4.07 4.10 5.40
N LEU A 477 3.90 5.18 4.63
CA LEU A 477 5.00 5.87 3.94
C LEU A 477 6.02 6.43 4.92
N GLY A 478 5.56 7.04 6.02
CA GLY A 478 6.45 7.66 7.01
C GLY A 478 7.36 6.66 7.71
N CYS A 479 6.89 5.44 7.99
CA CYS A 479 7.70 4.34 8.51
C CYS A 479 8.82 3.92 7.53
N GLU A 480 8.48 3.77 6.25
CA GLU A 480 9.46 3.44 5.20
C GLU A 480 10.46 4.57 4.96
N PHE A 481 10.01 5.83 4.97
CA PHE A 481 10.89 6.98 4.84
C PHE A 481 11.80 7.12 6.05
N LEU A 482 11.32 6.94 7.28
CA LEU A 482 12.18 6.98 8.47
C LEU A 482 13.27 5.90 8.45
N LYS A 483 12.91 4.67 8.06
CA LYS A 483 13.88 3.61 7.80
C LYS A 483 14.92 4.05 6.78
N ASN A 484 14.47 4.64 5.67
CA ASN A 484 15.36 5.09 4.61
C ASN A 484 16.30 6.21 5.05
N LEU A 485 15.78 7.25 5.71
CA LEU A 485 16.56 8.35 6.24
C LEU A 485 17.59 7.86 7.27
N ALA A 486 17.20 6.94 8.15
CA ALA A 486 18.09 6.34 9.13
C ALA A 486 19.26 5.57 8.48
N LEU A 487 18.97 4.71 7.50
CA LEU A 487 19.99 3.92 6.80
C LEU A 487 20.90 4.77 5.90
N MET A 488 20.35 5.80 5.26
CA MET A 488 21.12 6.75 4.45
C MET A 488 22.00 7.69 5.29
N GLY A 489 21.84 7.70 6.61
CA GLY A 489 22.60 8.56 7.51
C GLY A 489 22.14 10.01 7.48
N ILE A 490 20.89 10.29 7.10
CA ILE A 490 20.34 11.64 7.11
C ILE A 490 20.29 12.14 8.55
N SER A 491 20.69 13.40 8.78
CA SER A 491 20.63 14.03 10.12
C SER A 491 21.39 13.24 11.21
N CYS A 492 22.45 12.54 10.83
CA CYS A 492 23.27 11.70 11.73
C CYS A 492 24.57 12.36 12.22
N SER A 493 24.71 13.68 12.01
CA SER A 493 25.78 14.50 12.60
C SER A 493 25.22 15.44 13.67
N GLU A 494 26.08 15.99 14.51
CA GLU A 494 25.72 16.95 15.56
C GLU A 494 24.96 18.19 15.06
N ASN A 495 25.13 18.55 13.79
CA ASN A 495 24.46 19.70 13.15
C ASN A 495 23.18 19.32 12.39
N GLY A 496 22.93 18.02 12.21
CA GLY A 496 21.75 17.49 11.55
C GLY A 496 20.55 17.42 12.49
N LYS A 497 19.34 17.53 11.94
CA LYS A 497 18.10 17.41 12.71
C LYS A 497 16.96 16.89 11.86
N LEU A 498 16.34 15.79 12.25
CA LEU A 498 15.11 15.29 11.67
C LEU A 498 13.94 15.63 12.60
N THR A 499 12.96 16.40 12.12
CA THR A 499 11.71 16.62 12.85
C THR A 499 10.62 15.77 12.22
N VAL A 500 9.90 14.98 13.01
CA VAL A 500 8.78 14.15 12.56
C VAL A 500 7.53 14.59 13.29
N THR A 501 6.44 14.84 12.58
CA THR A 501 5.15 15.14 13.22
C THR A 501 4.04 14.23 12.72
N ASP A 502 3.18 13.78 13.63
CA ASP A 502 2.00 12.98 13.36
C ASP A 502 1.09 13.06 14.61
N ASP A 503 -0.17 13.45 14.43
CA ASP A 503 -1.12 13.62 15.53
C ASP A 503 -1.96 12.37 15.82
N ASP A 504 -1.74 11.29 15.08
CA ASP A 504 -2.43 10.02 15.31
C ASP A 504 -1.72 9.13 16.34
N VAL A 505 -2.51 8.19 16.87
CA VAL A 505 -2.05 7.06 17.67
C VAL A 505 -2.05 5.76 16.87
N ILE A 506 -1.26 4.78 17.31
CA ILE A 506 -1.12 3.49 16.65
C ILE A 506 -2.37 2.63 16.88
N GLU A 507 -2.92 2.07 15.80
CA GLU A 507 -4.03 1.11 15.83
C GLU A 507 -3.59 -0.29 15.36
N LYS A 508 -4.35 -1.33 15.71
CA LYS A 508 -4.08 -2.71 15.27
C LYS A 508 -4.01 -2.83 13.75
N SER A 509 -4.92 -2.17 13.04
CA SER A 509 -4.97 -2.17 11.57
C SER A 509 -3.72 -1.57 10.91
N ASN A 510 -2.90 -0.82 11.64
CA ASN A 510 -1.72 -0.16 11.13
C ASN A 510 -0.54 -1.14 10.98
N LEU A 511 -0.48 -2.15 11.83
CA LEU A 511 0.69 -3.03 12.00
C LEU A 511 0.99 -3.89 10.75
N SER A 512 0.00 -4.12 9.89
CA SER A 512 0.17 -4.83 8.61
C SER A 512 1.00 -4.07 7.57
N ARG A 513 1.28 -2.77 7.78
CA ARG A 513 2.06 -1.94 6.82
C ARG A 513 2.92 -0.86 7.47
N GLN A 514 2.83 -0.66 8.79
CA GLN A 514 3.61 0.32 9.55
C GLN A 514 4.61 -0.41 10.44
N PHE A 515 5.63 -1.00 9.82
CA PHE A 515 6.48 -2.03 10.43
C PHE A 515 7.40 -1.52 11.56
N LEU A 516 7.51 -0.21 11.77
CA LEU A 516 8.21 0.35 12.93
C LEU A 516 7.41 0.17 14.23
N PHE A 517 6.14 -0.19 14.13
CA PHE A 517 5.24 -0.42 15.25
C PHE A 517 5.10 -1.90 15.58
N ARG A 518 4.68 -2.18 16.81
CA ARG A 518 4.42 -3.53 17.34
C ARG A 518 3.09 -3.55 18.08
N ASP A 519 2.57 -4.73 18.36
CA ASP A 519 1.32 -4.92 19.10
C ASP A 519 1.31 -4.15 20.44
N TRP A 520 2.44 -4.12 21.15
CA TRP A 520 2.56 -3.40 22.43
C TRP A 520 2.63 -1.87 22.31
N ASN A 521 2.69 -1.34 21.09
CA ASN A 521 2.65 0.10 20.83
C ASN A 521 1.25 0.63 20.55
N ILE A 522 0.22 -0.22 20.49
CA ILE A 522 -1.17 0.22 20.25
C ILE A 522 -1.59 1.28 21.28
N GLY A 523 -2.18 2.37 20.79
CA GLY A 523 -2.59 3.54 21.58
C GLY A 523 -1.47 4.55 21.87
N GLN A 524 -0.22 4.26 21.53
CA GLN A 524 0.89 5.21 21.66
C GLN A 524 0.97 6.15 20.44
N PRO A 525 1.53 7.36 20.59
CA PRO A 525 1.69 8.30 19.48
C PRO A 525 2.61 7.77 18.39
N LYS A 526 2.17 7.81 17.12
CA LYS A 526 2.92 7.25 15.97
C LYS A 526 4.30 7.88 15.83
N SER A 527 4.39 9.21 15.86
CA SER A 527 5.65 9.94 15.66
C SER A 527 6.73 9.57 16.67
N THR A 528 6.34 9.40 17.94
CA THR A 528 7.27 9.10 19.05
C THR A 528 7.81 7.68 18.95
N VAL A 529 6.94 6.70 18.68
CA VAL A 529 7.36 5.31 18.51
C VAL A 529 8.19 5.15 17.24
N ALA A 530 7.79 5.78 16.13
CA ALA A 530 8.51 5.71 14.87
C ALA A 530 9.93 6.30 14.99
N ALA A 531 10.07 7.46 15.65
CA ALA A 531 11.37 8.07 15.93
C ALA A 531 12.25 7.15 16.78
N THR A 532 11.69 6.54 17.83
CA THR A 532 12.43 5.60 18.69
C THR A 532 12.92 4.38 17.90
N ALA A 533 12.07 3.80 17.06
CA ALA A 533 12.43 2.67 16.21
C ALA A 533 13.50 3.05 15.17
N ALA A 534 13.41 4.23 14.55
CA ALA A 534 14.41 4.74 13.61
C ALA A 534 15.78 4.96 14.28
N MET A 535 15.80 5.50 15.51
CA MET A 535 17.01 5.63 16.31
C MET A 535 17.61 4.28 16.71
N ALA A 536 16.80 3.22 16.83
CA ALA A 536 17.31 1.86 17.05
C ALA A 536 17.97 1.27 15.78
N ILE A 537 17.50 1.64 14.58
CA ILE A 537 18.14 1.29 13.30
C ILE A 537 19.48 2.04 13.16
N ASN A 538 19.51 3.32 13.54
CA ASN A 538 20.73 4.13 13.54
C ASN A 538 20.86 5.00 14.80
N PRO A 539 21.71 4.61 15.77
CA PRO A 539 21.89 5.36 17.01
C PRO A 539 22.46 6.77 16.83
N LYS A 540 23.01 7.10 15.65
CA LYS A 540 23.50 8.46 15.34
C LYS A 540 22.39 9.41 14.87
N LEU A 541 21.19 8.90 14.60
CA LEU A 541 20.08 9.69 14.07
C LEU A 541 19.54 10.68 15.12
N HIS A 542 19.49 11.96 14.78
CA HIS A 542 18.94 13.01 15.65
C HIS A 542 17.49 13.33 15.28
N VAL A 543 16.53 12.71 15.97
CA VAL A 543 15.08 12.89 15.71
C VAL A 543 14.39 13.65 16.83
N GLU A 544 13.59 14.65 16.46
CA GLU A 544 12.57 15.27 17.31
C GLU A 544 11.19 14.82 16.86
N ALA A 545 10.44 14.16 17.74
CA ALA A 545 9.09 13.70 17.47
C ALA A 545 8.06 14.65 18.07
N LEU A 546 7.13 15.12 17.24
CA LEU A 546 6.03 16.01 17.58
C LEU A 546 4.68 15.33 17.33
N GLN A 547 3.65 15.77 18.05
CA GLN A 547 2.28 15.26 17.92
C GLN A 547 1.32 16.33 17.37
N ASN A 548 1.88 17.35 16.73
CA ASN A 548 1.13 18.49 16.24
C ASN A 548 0.69 18.21 14.80
N ARG A 549 -0.61 18.26 14.53
CA ARG A 549 -1.13 18.28 13.16
C ARG A 549 -0.51 19.47 12.43
N ALA A 550 0.12 19.26 11.29
CA ALA A 550 0.62 20.37 10.48
C ALA A 550 -0.54 21.04 9.76
N SER A 551 -0.99 22.17 10.31
CA SER A 551 -2.15 22.92 9.84
C SER A 551 -2.04 24.39 10.24
N PRO A 552 -2.91 25.29 9.74
CA PRO A 552 -2.88 26.70 10.11
C PRO A 552 -2.97 26.95 11.63
N GLU A 553 -3.62 26.04 12.38
CA GLU A 553 -3.81 26.15 13.82
C GLU A 553 -2.52 25.92 14.63
N THR A 554 -1.49 25.32 14.03
CA THR A 554 -0.23 24.97 14.69
C THR A 554 0.98 25.77 14.19
N GLU A 555 0.76 26.89 13.49
CA GLU A 555 1.83 27.78 13.03
C GLU A 555 2.63 28.44 14.17
N ASN A 556 2.11 28.42 15.40
CA ASN A 556 2.89 28.80 16.58
C ASN A 556 4.02 27.80 16.90
N VAL A 557 3.82 26.52 16.57
CA VAL A 557 4.82 25.44 16.69
C VAL A 557 5.72 25.45 15.45
N PHE A 558 5.11 25.41 14.27
CA PHE A 558 5.79 25.44 12.98
C PHE A 558 5.94 26.88 12.46
N ASN A 559 6.59 27.72 13.26
CA ASN A 559 6.77 29.15 12.97
C ASN A 559 7.85 29.40 11.91
N ASP A 560 8.02 30.66 11.53
CA ASP A 560 8.97 31.07 10.48
C ASP A 560 10.40 30.58 10.75
N ALA A 561 10.89 30.68 12.00
CA ALA A 561 12.22 30.22 12.36
C ALA A 561 12.40 28.70 12.21
N PHE A 562 11.35 27.92 12.48
CA PHE A 562 11.35 26.48 12.20
C PHE A 562 11.51 26.24 10.69
N TRP A 563 10.64 26.84 9.87
CA TRP A 563 10.67 26.64 8.42
C TRP A 563 11.96 27.09 7.79
N GLU A 564 12.44 28.29 8.11
CA GLU A 564 13.69 28.86 7.57
C GLU A 564 14.90 27.95 7.82
N SER A 565 14.90 27.20 8.92
CA SER A 565 15.99 26.31 9.31
C SER A 565 16.09 25.00 8.53
N LEU A 566 15.05 24.63 7.77
CA LEU A 566 14.97 23.35 7.06
C LEU A 566 15.72 23.36 5.73
N ASP A 567 16.28 22.20 5.36
CA ASP A 567 16.87 21.96 4.05
C ASP A 567 15.84 21.37 3.07
N ALA A 568 14.94 20.50 3.54
CA ALA A 568 13.87 19.90 2.74
C ALA A 568 12.71 19.37 3.62
N VAL A 569 11.56 19.16 2.97
CA VAL A 569 10.34 18.61 3.57
C VAL A 569 9.94 17.32 2.87
N VAL A 570 9.47 16.33 3.63
CA VAL A 570 9.02 15.03 3.12
C VAL A 570 7.60 14.76 3.61
N ASN A 571 6.66 14.62 2.68
CA ASN A 571 5.28 14.28 2.99
C ASN A 571 5.06 12.77 2.99
N ALA A 572 4.36 12.31 4.03
CA ALA A 572 3.83 10.97 4.21
C ALA A 572 2.36 11.02 4.66
N LEU A 573 1.59 11.86 3.98
CA LEU A 573 0.21 12.23 4.32
C LEU A 573 -0.81 11.31 3.65
N ASP A 574 -2.06 11.33 4.15
CA ASP A 574 -3.16 10.50 3.64
C ASP A 574 -4.34 11.29 3.08
N ASN A 575 -4.30 12.62 3.18
CA ASN A 575 -5.37 13.51 2.71
C ASN A 575 -4.82 14.68 1.89
N VAL A 576 -5.63 15.18 0.95
CA VAL A 576 -5.24 16.26 0.02
C VAL A 576 -5.13 17.61 0.74
N THR A 577 -5.97 17.87 1.74
CA THR A 577 -5.97 19.14 2.48
C THR A 577 -4.63 19.41 3.16
N ALA A 578 -4.07 18.43 3.87
CA ALA A 578 -2.77 18.55 4.51
C ALA A 578 -1.64 18.70 3.47
N ARG A 579 -1.71 17.97 2.35
CA ARG A 579 -0.75 18.12 1.24
C ARG A 579 -0.72 19.54 0.70
N MET A 580 -1.89 20.11 0.42
CA MET A 580 -2.02 21.50 -0.06
C MET A 580 -1.51 22.52 0.97
N TYR A 581 -1.76 22.30 2.26
CA TYR A 581 -1.20 23.15 3.31
C TYR A 581 0.33 23.11 3.30
N ILE A 582 0.94 21.93 3.35
CA ILE A 582 2.41 21.80 3.35
C ILE A 582 3.02 22.38 2.07
N ASP A 583 2.43 22.07 0.91
CA ASP A 583 2.87 22.64 -0.37
C ASP A 583 2.87 24.17 -0.34
N SER A 584 1.80 24.79 0.17
CA SER A 584 1.72 26.25 0.28
C SER A 584 2.81 26.84 1.19
N ARG A 585 3.17 26.17 2.29
CA ARG A 585 4.25 26.60 3.19
C ARG A 585 5.62 26.40 2.54
N CYS A 586 5.83 25.29 1.83
CA CYS A 586 7.06 25.04 1.07
C CYS A 586 7.28 26.09 -0.02
N VAL A 587 6.22 26.50 -0.73
CA VAL A 587 6.28 27.61 -1.69
C VAL A 587 6.64 28.92 -1.00
N TYR A 588 5.98 29.25 0.11
CA TYR A 588 6.21 30.49 0.86
C TYR A 588 7.66 30.60 1.37
N PHE A 589 8.19 29.54 1.98
CA PHE A 589 9.55 29.49 2.54
C PHE A 589 10.62 29.00 1.57
N GLN A 590 10.26 28.74 0.31
CA GLN A 590 11.17 28.25 -0.72
C GLN A 590 11.91 26.97 -0.30
N LYS A 591 11.16 25.98 0.21
CA LYS A 591 11.71 24.69 0.64
C LYS A 591 11.40 23.59 -0.38
N PRO A 592 12.39 22.75 -0.75
CA PRO A 592 12.14 21.54 -1.50
C PRO A 592 11.13 20.64 -0.78
N LEU A 593 10.20 20.07 -1.54
CA LEU A 593 9.19 19.14 -1.05
C LEU A 593 9.24 17.83 -1.82
N LEU A 594 9.31 16.72 -1.09
CA LEU A 594 9.15 15.36 -1.61
C LEU A 594 7.74 14.87 -1.27
N GLU A 595 6.90 14.66 -2.28
CA GLU A 595 5.51 14.24 -2.16
C GLU A 595 5.31 12.81 -2.70
N SER A 596 4.41 12.05 -2.07
CA SER A 596 4.11 10.68 -2.48
C SER A 596 2.71 10.22 -2.04
N GLY A 597 2.13 9.32 -2.81
CA GLY A 597 0.81 8.74 -2.55
C GLY A 597 0.75 7.26 -2.92
N THR A 598 -0.13 6.53 -2.24
CA THR A 598 -0.39 5.11 -2.51
C THR A 598 -1.89 4.83 -2.45
N LEU A 599 -2.39 4.01 -3.37
CA LEU A 599 -3.76 3.50 -3.38
C LEU A 599 -3.74 2.03 -3.82
N GLY A 600 -3.87 1.11 -2.86
CA GLY A 600 -3.75 -0.32 -3.13
C GLY A 600 -2.39 -0.66 -3.74
N ALA A 601 -2.39 -1.23 -4.95
CA ALA A 601 -1.18 -1.54 -5.71
C ALA A 601 -0.61 -0.35 -6.51
N LYS A 602 -1.29 0.81 -6.52
CA LYS A 602 -0.89 2.02 -7.26
C LYS A 602 -0.07 2.93 -6.36
N CYS A 603 0.88 3.67 -6.95
CA CYS A 603 1.64 4.70 -6.26
C CYS A 603 2.03 5.84 -7.19
N ASN A 604 2.37 6.98 -6.61
CA ASN A 604 2.94 8.12 -7.32
C ASN A 604 3.97 8.83 -6.45
N THR A 605 4.90 9.52 -7.08
CA THR A 605 5.87 10.42 -6.42
C THR A 605 5.96 11.73 -7.21
N GLN A 606 6.18 12.84 -6.51
CA GLN A 606 6.38 14.15 -7.12
C GLN A 606 7.42 14.93 -6.31
N MET A 607 8.33 15.59 -7.01
CA MET A 607 9.34 16.46 -6.41
C MET A 607 9.02 17.91 -6.75
N VAL A 608 8.96 18.77 -5.73
CA VAL A 608 8.79 20.21 -5.89
C VAL A 608 10.12 20.88 -5.52
N ILE A 609 10.79 21.47 -6.51
CA ILE A 609 12.07 22.14 -6.35
C ILE A 609 11.87 23.65 -6.55
N PRO A 610 12.16 24.48 -5.54
CA PRO A 610 12.02 25.94 -5.63
C PRO A 610 12.71 26.52 -6.87
N HIS A 611 12.01 27.41 -7.57
CA HIS A 611 12.49 28.06 -8.79
C HIS A 611 12.82 27.14 -9.98
N LEU A 612 12.38 25.87 -9.95
CA LEU A 612 12.62 24.91 -11.03
C LEU A 612 11.35 24.19 -11.50
N THR A 613 10.57 23.62 -10.59
CA THR A 613 9.35 22.88 -10.93
C THR A 613 8.09 23.64 -10.52
N GLU A 614 6.93 23.18 -11.01
CA GLU A 614 5.64 23.58 -10.42
C GLU A 614 5.47 23.01 -9.00
N ASN A 615 4.59 23.62 -8.22
CA ASN A 615 4.19 23.14 -6.90
C ASN A 615 3.09 22.07 -7.00
N TYR A 616 2.84 21.32 -5.93
CA TYR A 616 1.85 20.23 -5.94
C TYR A 616 0.44 20.74 -6.29
N GLY A 617 0.03 21.89 -5.73
CA GLY A 617 -1.27 22.50 -6.01
C GLY A 617 -1.42 23.16 -7.39
N ALA A 618 -0.42 23.11 -8.27
CA ALA A 618 -0.51 23.67 -9.62
C ALA A 618 -1.41 22.83 -10.54
N SER A 619 -1.43 21.51 -10.35
CA SER A 619 -2.31 20.59 -11.05
C SER A 619 -3.53 20.25 -10.17
N ARG A 620 -4.66 19.93 -10.81
CA ARG A 620 -5.89 19.55 -10.11
C ARG A 620 -6.16 18.08 -10.32
N ASP A 621 -6.15 17.35 -9.22
CA ASP A 621 -6.66 15.98 -9.20
C ASP A 621 -8.19 15.97 -9.42
N PRO A 622 -8.73 14.89 -10.00
CA PRO A 622 -10.18 14.70 -10.09
C PRO A 622 -10.81 14.77 -8.68
N PRO A 623 -11.94 15.48 -8.50
CA PRO A 623 -12.63 15.49 -7.22
C PRO A 623 -13.14 14.08 -6.89
N GLU A 624 -13.27 13.78 -5.60
CA GLU A 624 -13.95 12.56 -5.16
C GLU A 624 -15.36 12.51 -5.76
N LYS A 625 -15.75 11.34 -6.30
CA LYS A 625 -17.10 11.13 -6.83
C LYS A 625 -18.10 11.27 -5.68
N GLN A 626 -18.93 12.30 -5.73
CA GLN A 626 -20.05 12.50 -4.80
C GLN A 626 -21.36 12.26 -5.55
N ALA A 627 -22.18 11.35 -5.04
CA ALA A 627 -23.51 11.12 -5.58
C ALA A 627 -24.40 12.37 -5.35
N PRO A 628 -25.27 12.74 -6.30
CA PRO A 628 -26.22 13.82 -6.10
C PRO A 628 -27.09 13.58 -4.87
N MET A 629 -27.32 14.60 -4.04
CA MET A 629 -28.09 14.47 -2.79
C MET A 629 -29.50 13.92 -3.01
N CYS A 630 -30.16 14.26 -4.12
CA CYS A 630 -31.47 13.71 -4.47
C CYS A 630 -31.42 12.19 -4.70
N THR A 631 -30.34 11.68 -5.30
CA THR A 631 -30.11 10.25 -5.51
C THR A 631 -29.86 9.55 -4.18
N VAL A 632 -29.02 10.12 -3.31
CA VAL A 632 -28.69 9.56 -1.99
C VAL A 632 -29.92 9.47 -1.09
N HIS A 633 -30.75 10.52 -1.04
CA HIS A 633 -31.86 10.59 -0.10
C HIS A 633 -33.17 9.96 -0.59
N SER A 634 -33.42 9.97 -1.89
CA SER A 634 -34.73 9.55 -2.43
C SER A 634 -34.64 8.35 -3.34
N PHE A 635 -33.54 8.19 -4.08
CA PHE A 635 -33.47 7.23 -5.18
C PHE A 635 -32.12 6.48 -5.27
N PRO A 636 -31.69 5.81 -4.18
CA PRO A 636 -30.45 5.04 -4.20
C PRO A 636 -30.62 3.79 -5.07
N HIS A 637 -29.64 3.50 -5.92
CA HIS A 637 -29.69 2.38 -6.86
C HIS A 637 -28.42 1.52 -6.87
N ASN A 638 -27.36 1.97 -6.21
CA ASN A 638 -26.16 1.19 -5.92
C ASN A 638 -25.92 1.16 -4.39
N ILE A 639 -24.97 0.33 -3.94
CA ILE A 639 -24.66 0.17 -2.51
C ILE A 639 -23.98 1.43 -1.92
N ASP A 640 -23.19 2.15 -2.72
CA ASP A 640 -22.47 3.34 -2.28
C ASP A 640 -23.41 4.48 -1.89
N HIS A 641 -24.54 4.63 -2.61
CA HIS A 641 -25.60 5.58 -2.25
C HIS A 641 -26.20 5.25 -0.88
N CYS A 642 -26.48 3.97 -0.61
CA CYS A 642 -26.99 3.53 0.68
C CYS A 642 -25.98 3.73 1.80
N LEU A 643 -24.68 3.45 1.56
CA LEU A 643 -23.61 3.66 2.54
C LEU A 643 -23.39 5.14 2.85
N THR A 644 -23.40 5.99 1.82
CA THR A 644 -23.30 7.45 1.95
C THR A 644 -24.47 8.02 2.76
N TRP A 645 -25.69 7.57 2.46
CA TRP A 645 -26.88 7.93 3.23
C TRP A 645 -26.75 7.48 4.70
N ALA A 646 -26.39 6.21 4.94
CA ALA A 646 -26.26 5.68 6.30
C ALA A 646 -25.20 6.43 7.13
N ARG A 647 -24.06 6.78 6.52
CA ARG A 647 -23.03 7.62 7.16
C ARG A 647 -23.55 9.01 7.50
N SER A 648 -24.26 9.65 6.57
CA SER A 648 -24.87 10.98 6.80
C SER A 648 -25.86 10.96 7.96
N GLU A 649 -26.71 9.93 8.05
CA GLU A 649 -27.65 9.74 9.16
C GLU A 649 -26.93 9.47 10.49
N PHE A 650 -25.85 8.67 10.48
CA PHE A 650 -25.02 8.44 11.67
C PHE A 650 -24.41 9.74 12.20
N GLU A 651 -23.74 10.52 11.34
CA GLU A 651 -23.16 11.82 11.70
C GLU A 651 -24.24 12.81 12.17
N GLY A 652 -25.40 12.83 11.50
CA GLY A 652 -26.52 13.67 11.85
C GLY A 652 -27.08 13.39 13.25
N LEU A 653 -27.32 12.11 13.56
CA LEU A 653 -27.95 11.67 14.81
C LEU A 653 -26.98 11.68 16.00
N LEU A 654 -25.76 11.20 15.81
CA LEU A 654 -24.85 10.86 16.92
C LEU A 654 -23.70 11.85 17.12
N GLU A 655 -23.45 12.76 16.18
CA GLU A 655 -22.37 13.74 16.27
C GLU A 655 -22.88 15.18 16.22
N LYS A 656 -23.55 15.56 15.12
CA LYS A 656 -24.01 16.94 14.88
C LYS A 656 -25.07 17.35 15.88
N THR A 657 -26.08 16.50 16.11
CA THR A 657 -27.16 16.82 17.05
C THR A 657 -26.67 16.97 18.49
N PRO A 658 -25.88 16.05 19.07
CA PRO A 658 -25.31 16.25 20.42
C PRO A 658 -24.38 17.47 20.52
N THR A 659 -23.58 17.74 19.49
CA THR A 659 -22.70 18.92 19.46
C THR A 659 -23.52 20.21 19.51
N GLU A 660 -24.57 20.30 18.71
CA GLU A 660 -25.46 21.47 18.67
C GLU A 660 -26.18 21.67 20.01
N VAL A 661 -26.64 20.58 20.63
CA VAL A 661 -27.23 20.60 21.98
C VAL A 661 -26.23 21.14 22.99
N ASN A 662 -24.97 20.71 22.95
CA ASN A 662 -23.93 21.22 23.85
C ASN A 662 -23.65 22.72 23.65
N VAL A 663 -23.68 23.21 22.40
CA VAL A 663 -23.56 24.64 22.10
C VAL A 663 -24.73 25.43 22.70
N PHE A 664 -25.97 24.94 22.51
CA PHE A 664 -27.16 25.54 23.11
C PHE A 664 -27.06 25.58 24.64
N LEU A 665 -26.69 24.47 25.28
CA LEU A 665 -26.55 24.37 26.74
C LEU A 665 -25.44 25.27 27.30
N SER A 666 -24.38 25.51 26.53
CA SER A 666 -23.25 26.37 26.93
C SER A 666 -23.61 27.86 26.95
N ASN A 667 -24.45 28.33 26.01
CA ASN A 667 -24.93 29.72 25.98
C ASN A 667 -26.33 29.83 25.35
N PRO A 668 -27.40 29.52 26.11
CA PRO A 668 -28.77 29.52 25.58
C PRO A 668 -29.21 30.89 25.04
N SER A 669 -28.81 31.97 25.71
CA SER A 669 -29.19 33.34 25.34
C SER A 669 -28.53 33.82 24.05
N GLY A 670 -27.24 33.52 23.88
CA GLY A 670 -26.50 33.81 22.65
C GLY A 670 -27.01 32.97 21.48
N TYR A 671 -27.25 31.69 21.72
CA TYR A 671 -27.82 30.77 20.73
C TYR A 671 -29.18 31.25 20.23
N ALA A 672 -30.10 31.59 21.14
CA ALA A 672 -31.44 32.06 20.78
C ALA A 672 -31.43 33.39 20.02
N THR A 673 -30.43 34.26 20.26
CA THR A 673 -30.24 35.49 19.48
C THR A 673 -29.69 35.16 18.10
N ALA A 674 -28.69 34.28 18.00
CA ALA A 674 -28.09 33.87 16.73
C ALA A 674 -29.12 33.18 15.81
N ALA A 675 -29.89 32.23 16.34
CA ALA A 675 -30.94 31.52 15.60
C ALA A 675 -32.03 32.47 15.07
N ARG A 676 -32.45 33.45 15.90
CA ARG A 676 -33.41 34.49 15.46
C ARG A 676 -32.83 35.44 14.42
N THR A 677 -31.53 35.71 14.48
CA THR A 677 -30.84 36.59 13.53
C THR A 677 -30.68 35.91 12.18
N ALA A 678 -30.37 34.62 12.14
CA ALA A 678 -30.30 33.83 10.91
C ALA A 678 -31.69 33.71 10.27
N GLY A 679 -32.70 33.29 11.04
CA GLY A 679 -34.11 33.31 10.62
C GLY A 679 -34.46 32.44 9.40
N ASP A 680 -33.59 31.50 9.03
CA ASP A 680 -33.74 30.63 7.87
C ASP A 680 -34.24 29.22 8.25
N ALA A 681 -34.50 28.40 7.23
CA ALA A 681 -34.97 27.02 7.42
C ALA A 681 -33.94 26.15 8.16
N GLN A 682 -32.64 26.43 7.99
CA GLN A 682 -31.55 25.69 8.62
C GLN A 682 -31.51 25.94 10.13
N ALA A 683 -31.60 27.20 10.57
CA ALA A 683 -31.66 27.56 11.98
C ALA A 683 -32.89 26.95 12.68
N ARG A 684 -34.01 26.84 11.94
CA ARG A 684 -35.21 26.15 12.44
C ARG A 684 -34.98 24.64 12.60
N ASP A 685 -34.38 23.97 11.61
CA ASP A 685 -34.06 22.53 11.67
C ASP A 685 -33.12 22.22 12.85
N GLN A 686 -32.08 23.03 13.04
CA GLN A 686 -31.15 22.90 14.16
C GLN A 686 -31.87 23.02 15.52
N LEU A 687 -32.74 24.02 15.67
CA LEU A 687 -33.51 24.19 16.90
C LEU A 687 -34.48 23.02 17.15
N GLU A 688 -35.11 22.49 16.10
CA GLU A 688 -36.00 21.33 16.22
C GLU A 688 -35.24 20.09 16.69
N ARG A 689 -34.03 19.83 16.15
CA ARG A 689 -33.16 18.74 16.63
C ARG A 689 -32.74 18.91 18.09
N VAL A 690 -32.45 20.14 18.53
CA VAL A 690 -32.13 20.43 19.93
C VAL A 690 -33.33 20.10 20.84
N ILE A 691 -34.54 20.49 20.43
CA ILE A 691 -35.78 20.19 21.16
C ILE A 691 -36.06 18.69 21.18
N GLU A 692 -35.87 18.00 20.05
CA GLU A 692 -36.03 16.55 19.97
C GLU A 692 -35.08 15.84 20.94
N CYS A 693 -33.80 16.20 20.94
CA CYS A 693 -32.81 15.56 21.81
C CYS A 693 -33.01 15.86 23.30
N LEU A 694 -33.42 17.09 23.67
CA LEU A 694 -33.55 17.50 25.07
C LEU A 694 -34.91 17.21 25.70
N ASP A 695 -35.97 17.10 24.90
CA ASP A 695 -37.35 17.01 25.40
C ASP A 695 -38.12 15.84 24.78
N ARG A 696 -38.33 15.82 23.46
CA ARG A 696 -39.26 14.85 22.82
C ARG A 696 -38.75 13.41 22.80
N ASP A 697 -37.50 13.22 22.42
CA ASP A 697 -36.84 11.93 22.21
C ASP A 697 -35.80 11.64 23.32
N LYS A 698 -35.85 12.40 24.43
CA LYS A 698 -34.92 12.23 25.54
C LYS A 698 -35.09 10.84 26.16
N CYS A 699 -34.03 10.05 26.13
CA CYS A 699 -34.00 8.72 26.71
C CYS A 699 -33.41 8.76 28.13
N ASP A 700 -34.19 8.35 29.15
CA ASP A 700 -33.71 8.27 30.54
C ASP A 700 -33.20 6.86 30.90
N THR A 701 -33.64 5.82 30.17
CA THR A 701 -33.23 4.42 30.35
C THR A 701 -32.77 3.79 29.03
N PHE A 702 -32.02 2.68 29.12
CA PHE A 702 -31.63 1.92 27.92
C PHE A 702 -32.85 1.35 27.15
N GLN A 703 -33.95 1.07 27.86
CA GLN A 703 -35.19 0.61 27.22
C GLN A 703 -35.84 1.72 26.38
N ASP A 704 -35.70 2.98 26.79
CA ASP A 704 -36.12 4.12 25.98
C ASP A 704 -35.27 4.23 24.72
N CYS A 705 -33.95 4.01 24.82
CA CYS A 705 -33.07 3.95 23.66
C CYS A 705 -33.47 2.85 22.66
N ILE A 706 -33.84 1.65 23.14
CA ILE A 706 -34.35 0.56 22.28
C ILE A 706 -35.64 0.99 21.58
N THR A 707 -36.55 1.63 22.32
CA THR A 707 -37.83 2.10 21.78
C THR A 707 -37.61 3.18 20.71
N TRP A 708 -36.73 4.14 21.00
CA TRP A 708 -36.30 5.18 20.06
C TRP A 708 -35.69 4.57 18.79
N ALA A 709 -34.76 3.63 18.92
CA ALA A 709 -34.15 2.95 17.77
C ALA A 709 -35.18 2.20 16.92
N ARG A 710 -36.16 1.54 17.54
CA ARG A 710 -37.27 0.89 16.83
C ARG A 710 -38.15 1.89 16.10
N LEU A 711 -38.42 3.06 16.67
CA LEU A 711 -39.19 4.12 16.01
C LEU A 711 -38.43 4.74 14.84
N LYS A 712 -37.12 4.99 14.98
CA LYS A 712 -36.26 5.45 13.87
C LYS A 712 -36.18 4.43 12.74
N PHE A 713 -36.11 3.13 13.06
CA PHE A 713 -36.17 2.07 12.04
C PHE A 713 -37.46 2.15 11.21
N GLU A 714 -38.61 2.31 11.87
CA GLU A 714 -39.89 2.44 11.16
C GLU A 714 -39.98 3.76 10.39
N ASP A 715 -39.43 4.86 10.91
CA ASP A 715 -39.36 6.11 10.14
C ASP A 715 -38.57 5.90 8.84
N TYR A 716 -37.34 5.41 8.94
CA TYR A 716 -36.40 5.34 7.82
C TYR A 716 -36.77 4.29 6.79
N PHE A 717 -37.15 3.09 7.25
CA PHE A 717 -37.32 1.93 6.37
C PHE A 717 -38.78 1.60 6.07
N ALA A 718 -39.75 2.32 6.66
CA ALA A 718 -41.17 2.13 6.36
C ALA A 718 -41.91 3.44 6.06
N ASN A 719 -41.89 4.43 6.95
CA ASN A 719 -42.70 5.65 6.80
C ASN A 719 -42.20 6.51 5.64
N ARG A 720 -40.90 6.78 5.57
CA ARG A 720 -40.29 7.54 4.47
C ARG A 720 -40.48 6.84 3.13
N VAL A 721 -40.36 5.50 3.10
CA VAL A 721 -40.61 4.69 1.90
C VAL A 721 -42.07 4.81 1.45
N LYS A 722 -43.04 4.67 2.38
CA LYS A 722 -44.48 4.86 2.08
C LYS A 722 -44.76 6.28 1.59
N GLN A 723 -44.14 7.28 2.20
CA GLN A 723 -44.31 8.67 1.79
C GLN A 723 -43.76 8.89 0.38
N LEU A 724 -42.60 8.33 0.06
CA LEU A 724 -41.99 8.41 -1.26
C LEU A 724 -42.87 7.76 -2.33
N THR A 725 -43.38 6.55 -2.09
CA THR A 725 -44.26 5.84 -3.04
C THR A 725 -45.66 6.45 -3.13
N PHE A 726 -46.11 7.16 -2.09
CA PHE A 726 -47.32 7.97 -2.16
C PHE A 726 -47.12 9.22 -3.03
N THR A 727 -45.97 9.91 -2.87
CA THR A 727 -45.62 11.10 -3.65
C THR A 727 -45.33 10.74 -5.12
N PHE A 728 -44.69 9.60 -5.35
CA PHE A 728 -44.37 9.05 -6.67
C PHE A 728 -44.95 7.63 -6.82
N PRO A 729 -46.24 7.51 -7.20
CA PRO A 729 -46.86 6.22 -7.45
C PRO A 729 -46.13 5.39 -8.52
N GLU A 730 -46.18 4.05 -8.41
CA GLU A 730 -45.51 3.12 -9.36
C GLU A 730 -45.93 3.28 -10.83
N ASP A 731 -47.13 3.79 -11.06
CA ASP A 731 -47.71 4.08 -12.36
C ASP A 731 -47.57 5.55 -12.78
N ALA A 732 -46.93 6.40 -11.95
CA ALA A 732 -46.70 7.79 -12.27
C ALA A 732 -45.93 7.92 -13.58
N MET A 733 -46.33 8.86 -14.43
CA MET A 733 -45.67 9.16 -15.70
C MET A 733 -44.95 10.51 -15.62
N THR A 734 -43.78 10.58 -16.23
CA THR A 734 -43.05 11.81 -16.51
C THR A 734 -43.77 12.63 -17.58
N SER A 735 -43.37 13.90 -17.73
CA SER A 735 -43.89 14.79 -18.78
C SER A 735 -43.65 14.30 -20.21
N SER A 736 -42.73 13.35 -20.42
CA SER A 736 -42.45 12.71 -21.71
C SER A 736 -43.28 11.44 -21.96
N GLY A 737 -44.17 11.06 -21.04
CA GLY A 737 -45.00 9.85 -21.14
C GLY A 737 -44.30 8.55 -20.75
N ARG A 738 -43.05 8.60 -20.28
CA ARG A 738 -42.34 7.46 -19.67
C ARG A 738 -42.73 7.29 -18.21
N ARG A 739 -42.60 6.09 -17.63
CA ARG A 739 -42.84 5.91 -16.20
C ARG A 739 -41.81 6.69 -15.38
N HIS A 740 -42.25 7.32 -14.31
CA HIS A 740 -41.38 8.06 -13.40
C HIS A 740 -40.44 7.12 -12.64
N LEU A 741 -40.93 5.92 -12.31
CA LEU A 741 -40.18 4.84 -11.68
C LEU A 741 -39.70 3.83 -12.74
N GLU A 742 -39.00 4.32 -13.75
CA GLU A 742 -38.22 3.53 -14.72
C GLU A 742 -36.73 3.71 -14.36
N TYR A 743 -35.87 2.71 -14.58
CA TYR A 743 -34.45 2.76 -14.17
C TYR A 743 -33.78 4.12 -14.49
N PRO A 744 -33.01 4.72 -13.55
CA PRO A 744 -32.34 4.11 -12.39
C PRO A 744 -33.16 3.97 -11.11
N TYR A 745 -34.44 4.35 -11.13
CA TYR A 745 -35.30 4.37 -9.94
C TYR A 745 -35.81 2.95 -9.58
N LEU A 746 -35.18 2.28 -8.61
CA LEU A 746 -35.52 0.92 -8.19
C LEU A 746 -36.72 0.87 -7.21
N ILE A 747 -37.76 0.10 -7.55
CA ILE A 747 -38.71 -0.47 -6.58
C ILE A 747 -38.85 -1.97 -6.84
N GLY A 748 -38.48 -2.78 -5.84
CA GLY A 748 -38.73 -4.22 -5.81
C GLY A 748 -37.86 -4.96 -4.79
N PRO A 749 -38.36 -6.03 -4.15
CA PRO A 749 -37.53 -6.85 -3.26
C PRO A 749 -36.41 -7.49 -4.09
N LYS A 750 -35.15 -7.21 -3.73
CA LYS A 750 -34.04 -8.09 -4.11
C LYS A 750 -34.38 -9.47 -3.56
N THR A 751 -34.75 -10.42 -4.42
CA THR A 751 -34.79 -11.82 -4.00
C THR A 751 -33.39 -12.20 -3.58
N GLN A 752 -33.18 -12.33 -2.27
CA GLN A 752 -31.98 -12.93 -1.69
C GLN A 752 -31.75 -14.27 -2.39
N ARG A 753 -30.63 -14.40 -3.12
CA ARG A 753 -30.06 -15.71 -3.41
C ARG A 753 -28.90 -15.93 -2.44
N SER A 754 -29.04 -17.03 -1.70
CA SER A 754 -28.06 -17.73 -0.88
C SER A 754 -26.73 -17.96 -1.60
#